data_AF-A0A662WX68-F1
#
_entry.id   AF-A0A662WX68-F1
#
_cell.length_a   1.000
_cell.length_b   1.000
_cell.length_c   1.000
_cell.angle_alpha   90.00
_cell.angle_beta   90.00
_cell.angle_gamma   90.00
#
_symmetry.space_group_name_H-M   'P 1'
#
loop_
_entity.id
_entity.type
_entity.pdbx_description
1 polymer ?
#
loop_
_entity_poly.entity_id
_entity_poly.type
_entity_poly.pdbx_seq_one_letter_code
_entity_poly.pdbx_strand_id
1 'polypeptide(L)'
;MRTHQAVPKSRVLTFLLGAALFLALGDYSKANAQTTCGPRVRRSWDDLSAADKKLYHNAITAAMAGGYHALFTEVHSDMASFSEAHGTCGMIYWHRRYLLAYEDMLRSLDPKFACITIPYWDYFADYAKFVSGTCTSFQSCSTLLNDFGGSSGSAVSLLINGFVVNGYCVNGLASPYADYTTFCEKSTMSGSSCSGCIPRGSWSTKDFPSGFCYSTLTKYLSLQYGYSWFSNNIHFGMTGSYSFQSCAVTNYTYTPPTSGSTMTMYWNGVGGTRTPVESHPILKKFFQYQPKEYWRYVDATDMGNYSYTYAADTLFNLLQDEGLSCPKSHTRSLFEANFVDVPVTADVKTKAIGRSYNLFQDVYGSALANVSTQADALDQGEILDCLWYNDTFGVDDLTPEFRANWNLPSTMHTLCYNRVQDIKTGRKRVSVANWKDKYRFHYITMTDAQLATASELDSSVTAATSSPTTTTTDPSTTTPDVATPIPTTTAPATPSSPEATPTTPEATTTDTSIPAGTVVPPSSVLTLWKLVLLVMLVLFKSVGAQTATESETTACGLRVRRAWGVFSSVDKELYRDAINAAMAQGYHVLFMEVLSNRPSFTEAERTSGMLFWHRRFLLAYENMLRSLEPRFACLTIPYWDFFADYAKAVSGVCSSFQGCSQFLQEFGGSNGSQSNHTFGDSSLAANGSCVDGSGSPYGDFSSFCQSSETKPECCWGCIPRGPWLDTRFPSGLGYASLASLVSLPFGFSWFSSNLHFGMLTAIHNAADGAMITYDAAADPMFYNLHATVDLVHQLYYDCQVGRVLTDAEKQSPPSDFVYQTYAMAPATSAPSLLSNMTMVWNASSSGGPVRVDDHPRLAPFFSELPPEYWHYVSSRDLGAANSYRYEADSLFKLLQEAGLTEYCNVSGEVEASLELKSVEPPSVHDRAKAVAESFNLFVDLLNSTLASETSLGDALEQGELMECMWHGKELGVEDLSPSYRRNVDLPSDLHTLCHQRVEQVETGMKTIHFSGWENTYTRHMAMETVESTRRTHVSCAET
;
A
#
# COMPACT_ATOMS: atom_id res chain seq x y z
N MET A 1 -97.51 -18.87 -46.50
CA MET A 1 -97.20 -17.97 -45.35
C MET A 1 -95.86 -18.40 -44.74
N ARG A 2 -95.18 -17.51 -44.01
CA ARG A 2 -93.88 -17.78 -43.34
C ARG A 2 -94.05 -18.65 -42.08
N THR A 3 -92.99 -19.36 -41.68
CA THR A 3 -92.33 -19.16 -40.35
C THR A 3 -90.94 -19.82 -40.30
N HIS A 4 -90.02 -19.23 -39.51
CA HIS A 4 -88.67 -19.73 -39.20
C HIS A 4 -88.60 -20.30 -37.78
N GLN A 5 -87.73 -21.29 -37.53
CA GLN A 5 -87.02 -21.57 -36.27
C GLN A 5 -85.86 -22.54 -36.59
N ALA A 6 -84.58 -22.13 -36.56
CA ALA A 6 -83.72 -21.88 -35.40
C ALA A 6 -83.15 -23.16 -34.75
N VAL A 7 -82.08 -23.71 -35.32
CA VAL A 7 -81.25 -24.78 -34.72
C VAL A 7 -80.34 -24.16 -33.63
N PRO A 8 -80.13 -24.81 -32.47
CA PRO A 8 -79.52 -24.18 -31.30
C PRO A 8 -78.03 -23.87 -31.48
N LYS A 9 -77.64 -22.64 -31.12
CA LYS A 9 -76.29 -22.08 -31.25
C LYS A 9 -75.19 -22.81 -30.45
N SER A 10 -75.53 -23.67 -29.48
CA SER A 10 -74.54 -24.23 -28.54
C SER A 10 -73.56 -25.21 -29.20
N ARG A 11 -73.99 -26.10 -30.11
CA ARG A 11 -73.08 -27.12 -30.68
C ARG A 11 -72.02 -26.55 -31.61
N VAL A 12 -72.35 -25.52 -32.40
CA VAL A 12 -71.36 -24.81 -33.24
C VAL A 12 -70.41 -23.98 -32.36
N LEU A 13 -70.93 -23.36 -31.29
CA LEU A 13 -70.11 -22.61 -30.35
C LEU A 13 -69.13 -23.51 -29.59
N THR A 14 -69.53 -24.73 -29.17
CA THR A 14 -68.63 -25.68 -28.51
C THR A 14 -67.53 -26.20 -29.45
N PHE A 15 -67.82 -26.43 -30.73
CA PHE A 15 -66.79 -26.86 -31.69
C PHE A 15 -65.82 -25.73 -32.06
N LEU A 16 -66.31 -24.49 -32.17
CA LEU A 16 -65.47 -23.31 -32.40
C LEU A 16 -64.65 -22.90 -31.17
N LEU A 17 -65.19 -22.99 -29.95
CA LEU A 17 -64.38 -22.84 -28.74
C LEU A 17 -63.39 -24.00 -28.56
N GLY A 18 -63.75 -25.23 -28.93
CA GLY A 18 -62.81 -26.36 -28.90
C GLY A 18 -61.63 -26.16 -29.86
N ALA A 19 -61.90 -25.73 -31.10
CA ALA A 19 -60.85 -25.42 -32.07
C ALA A 19 -60.04 -24.17 -31.68
N ALA A 20 -60.68 -23.12 -31.17
CA ALA A 20 -60.00 -21.92 -30.67
C ALA A 20 -59.15 -22.22 -29.43
N LEU A 21 -59.59 -23.12 -28.53
CA LEU A 21 -58.82 -23.53 -27.36
C LEU A 21 -57.65 -24.46 -27.74
N PHE A 22 -57.80 -25.34 -28.73
CA PHE A 22 -56.68 -26.13 -29.24
C PHE A 22 -55.65 -25.30 -30.01
N LEU A 23 -56.08 -24.29 -30.77
CA LEU A 23 -55.17 -23.32 -31.38
C LEU A 23 -54.49 -22.44 -30.32
N ALA A 24 -55.25 -21.92 -29.35
CA ALA A 24 -54.71 -21.14 -28.24
C ALA A 24 -53.74 -21.95 -27.36
N LEU A 25 -53.97 -23.25 -27.11
CA LEU A 25 -53.05 -24.13 -26.39
C LEU A 25 -51.83 -24.55 -27.23
N GLY A 26 -51.98 -24.65 -28.56
CA GLY A 26 -50.86 -24.81 -29.49
C GLY A 26 -49.94 -23.59 -29.50
N ASP A 27 -50.50 -22.38 -29.41
CA ASP A 27 -49.74 -21.15 -29.27
C ASP A 27 -49.24 -20.91 -27.83
N TYR A 28 -49.98 -21.31 -26.79
CA TYR A 28 -49.49 -21.24 -25.38
C TYR A 28 -48.28 -22.16 -25.16
N SER A 29 -48.27 -23.33 -25.81
CA SER A 29 -47.15 -24.27 -25.78
C SER A 29 -45.92 -23.77 -26.57
N LYS A 30 -46.09 -22.78 -27.45
CA LYS A 30 -44.98 -22.05 -28.10
C LYS A 30 -44.56 -20.80 -27.32
N ALA A 31 -45.51 -20.13 -26.66
CA ALA A 31 -45.27 -18.96 -25.82
C ALA A 31 -44.55 -19.27 -24.51
N ASN A 32 -44.56 -20.54 -24.07
CA ASN A 32 -43.79 -21.00 -22.92
C ASN A 32 -42.85 -22.18 -23.27
N ALA A 33 -42.29 -22.17 -24.48
CA ALA A 33 -40.99 -22.78 -24.70
C ALA A 33 -39.98 -21.92 -23.92
N GLN A 34 -39.69 -22.30 -22.68
CA GLN A 34 -38.67 -21.65 -21.86
C GLN A 34 -37.36 -21.67 -22.64
N THR A 35 -36.94 -20.51 -23.16
CA THR A 35 -35.75 -20.41 -24.02
C THR A 35 -34.53 -20.80 -23.21
N THR A 36 -34.11 -22.07 -23.32
CA THR A 36 -32.94 -22.61 -22.65
C THR A 36 -31.70 -22.02 -23.32
N CYS A 37 -31.29 -20.86 -22.82
CA CYS A 37 -30.00 -20.29 -23.15
C CYS A 37 -28.90 -21.26 -22.71
N GLY A 38 -27.85 -21.38 -23.52
CA GLY A 38 -26.60 -22.00 -23.06
C GLY A 38 -25.91 -21.18 -21.96
N PRO A 39 -24.74 -21.63 -21.48
CA PRO A 39 -23.89 -20.85 -20.59
C PRO A 39 -23.66 -19.42 -21.12
N ARG A 40 -23.57 -18.43 -20.23
CA ARG A 40 -23.23 -17.05 -20.61
C ARG A 40 -21.76 -17.02 -21.06
N VAL A 41 -21.51 -16.70 -22.33
CA VAL A 41 -20.17 -16.55 -22.90
C VAL A 41 -20.03 -15.17 -23.54
N ARG A 42 -19.25 -14.29 -22.93
CA ARG A 42 -18.95 -12.95 -23.46
C ARG A 42 -17.92 -13.06 -24.60
N ARG A 43 -18.15 -12.34 -25.69
CA ARG A 43 -17.31 -12.37 -26.91
C ARG A 43 -16.79 -10.97 -27.24
N SER A 44 -15.68 -10.90 -27.97
CA SER A 44 -15.20 -9.64 -28.53
C SER A 44 -16.24 -9.07 -29.50
N TRP A 45 -16.37 -7.75 -29.56
CA TRP A 45 -17.27 -7.10 -30.52
C TRP A 45 -16.94 -7.46 -31.97
N ASP A 46 -15.65 -7.60 -32.30
CA ASP A 46 -15.20 -7.96 -33.65
C ASP A 46 -15.68 -9.37 -34.07
N ASP A 47 -15.80 -10.30 -33.11
CA ASP A 47 -16.17 -11.70 -33.35
C ASP A 47 -17.69 -11.93 -33.38
N LEU A 48 -18.50 -10.90 -33.11
CA LEU A 48 -19.95 -10.98 -33.20
C LEU A 48 -20.41 -10.96 -34.67
N SER A 49 -21.36 -11.84 -35.00
CA SER A 49 -22.01 -11.76 -36.31
C SER A 49 -22.79 -10.45 -36.46
N ALA A 50 -23.01 -10.00 -37.69
CA ALA A 50 -23.85 -8.83 -37.97
C ALA A 50 -25.28 -8.95 -37.40
N ALA A 51 -25.79 -10.18 -37.24
CA ALA A 51 -27.07 -10.44 -36.60
C ALA A 51 -26.99 -10.23 -35.07
N ASP A 52 -25.92 -10.69 -34.42
CA ASP A 52 -25.72 -10.54 -32.97
C ASP A 52 -25.43 -9.07 -32.59
N LYS A 53 -24.58 -8.37 -33.36
CA LYS A 53 -24.36 -6.92 -33.23
C LYS A 53 -25.68 -6.14 -33.27
N LYS A 54 -26.53 -6.46 -34.26
CA LYS A 54 -27.85 -5.85 -34.41
C LYS A 54 -28.81 -6.25 -33.27
N LEU A 55 -28.80 -7.50 -32.83
CA LEU A 55 -29.63 -7.98 -31.73
C LEU A 55 -29.29 -7.25 -30.42
N TYR A 56 -27.99 -7.08 -30.13
CA TYR A 56 -27.51 -6.36 -28.95
C TYR A 56 -27.87 -4.87 -29.00
N HIS A 57 -27.64 -4.17 -30.11
CA HIS A 57 -28.05 -2.77 -30.24
C HIS A 57 -29.57 -2.59 -30.15
N ASN A 58 -30.37 -3.46 -30.76
CA ASN A 58 -31.83 -3.42 -30.63
C ASN A 58 -32.27 -3.50 -29.14
N ALA A 59 -31.55 -4.24 -28.30
CA ALA A 59 -31.82 -4.30 -26.87
C ALA A 59 -31.48 -2.96 -26.17
N ILE A 60 -30.37 -2.31 -26.55
CA ILE A 60 -30.01 -0.97 -26.05
C ILE A 60 -31.05 0.08 -26.48
N THR A 61 -31.46 0.09 -27.75
CA THR A 61 -32.50 1.02 -28.24
C THR A 61 -33.83 0.79 -27.52
N ALA A 62 -34.21 -0.47 -27.26
CA ALA A 62 -35.38 -0.78 -26.43
C ALA A 62 -35.23 -0.29 -24.97
N ALA A 63 -34.02 -0.40 -24.39
CA ALA A 63 -33.74 0.10 -23.05
C ALA A 63 -33.79 1.63 -22.96
N MET A 64 -33.34 2.35 -24.00
CA MET A 64 -33.45 3.80 -24.12
C MET A 64 -34.91 4.23 -24.27
N ALA A 65 -35.64 3.65 -25.22
CA ALA A 65 -37.07 3.92 -25.44
C ALA A 65 -37.95 3.63 -24.20
N GLY A 66 -37.58 2.64 -23.38
CA GLY A 66 -38.24 2.32 -22.13
C GLY A 66 -37.75 3.12 -20.90
N GLY A 67 -36.81 4.06 -21.06
CA GLY A 67 -36.21 4.85 -19.96
C GLY A 67 -35.25 4.08 -19.05
N TYR A 68 -35.10 2.76 -19.24
CA TYR A 68 -34.22 1.90 -18.43
C TYR A 68 -32.74 2.28 -18.56
N HIS A 69 -32.29 2.67 -19.75
CA HIS A 69 -30.90 3.09 -19.95
C HIS A 69 -30.56 4.30 -19.06
N ALA A 70 -31.45 5.31 -19.03
CA ALA A 70 -31.28 6.50 -18.19
C ALA A 70 -31.32 6.16 -16.69
N LEU A 71 -32.17 5.22 -16.23
CA LEU A 71 -32.15 4.76 -14.84
C LEU A 71 -30.80 4.17 -14.43
N PHE A 72 -30.14 3.41 -15.32
CA PHE A 72 -28.79 2.86 -15.05
C PHE A 72 -27.72 3.95 -15.08
N THR A 73 -27.79 4.92 -16.01
CA THR A 73 -26.95 6.13 -15.99
C THR A 73 -27.08 6.92 -14.68
N GLU A 74 -28.29 7.04 -14.13
CA GLU A 74 -28.57 7.69 -12.83
C GLU A 74 -28.10 6.90 -11.62
N VAL A 75 -27.89 5.58 -11.73
CA VAL A 75 -27.22 4.77 -10.69
C VAL A 75 -25.71 5.01 -10.71
N HIS A 76 -25.12 5.04 -11.90
CA HIS A 76 -23.66 5.21 -12.07
C HIS A 76 -23.19 6.66 -11.86
N SER A 77 -24.08 7.65 -11.99
CA SER A 77 -23.80 9.07 -11.73
C SER A 77 -24.22 9.56 -10.33
N ASP A 78 -24.81 8.70 -9.48
CA ASP A 78 -24.97 9.02 -8.07
C ASP A 78 -23.58 9.14 -7.41
N MET A 79 -23.26 10.31 -6.87
CA MET A 79 -21.88 10.63 -6.47
C MET A 79 -21.26 9.66 -5.44
N ALA A 80 -22.07 9.07 -4.56
CA ALA A 80 -21.58 8.07 -3.60
C ALA A 80 -21.38 6.70 -4.26
N SER A 81 -22.32 6.28 -5.12
CA SER A 81 -22.19 5.06 -5.92
C SER A 81 -20.98 5.13 -6.86
N PHE A 82 -20.78 6.27 -7.52
CA PHE A 82 -19.61 6.61 -8.32
C PHE A 82 -18.32 6.59 -7.49
N SER A 83 -18.35 7.20 -6.30
CA SER A 83 -17.19 7.23 -5.39
C SER A 83 -16.80 5.82 -4.92
N GLU A 84 -17.75 4.94 -4.63
CA GLU A 84 -17.44 3.53 -4.33
C GLU A 84 -16.90 2.79 -5.56
N ALA A 85 -17.50 3.01 -6.74
CA ALA A 85 -17.13 2.36 -8.00
C ALA A 85 -15.74 2.75 -8.54
N HIS A 86 -15.26 3.97 -8.24
CA HIS A 86 -14.04 4.55 -8.83
C HIS A 86 -13.02 5.01 -7.80
N GLY A 87 -13.46 5.39 -6.61
CA GLY A 87 -12.58 5.78 -5.51
C GLY A 87 -12.05 4.62 -4.70
N THR A 88 -12.29 3.36 -5.08
CA THR A 88 -11.92 2.16 -4.31
C THR A 88 -11.40 1.00 -5.16
N CYS A 89 -10.66 0.05 -4.54
CA CYS A 89 -10.33 -1.21 -5.21
C CYS A 89 -11.55 -2.13 -5.40
N GLY A 90 -12.72 -1.76 -4.87
CA GLY A 90 -13.99 -2.42 -5.18
C GLY A 90 -14.41 -2.27 -6.65
N MET A 91 -13.76 -1.38 -7.42
CA MET A 91 -14.05 -1.06 -8.83
C MET A 91 -14.44 -2.27 -9.69
N ILE A 92 -13.58 -3.28 -9.83
CA ILE A 92 -13.83 -4.42 -10.73
C ILE A 92 -15.11 -5.18 -10.34
N TYR A 93 -15.31 -5.41 -9.04
CA TYR A 93 -16.44 -6.17 -8.51
C TYR A 93 -17.74 -5.37 -8.53
N TRP A 94 -17.69 -4.07 -8.21
CA TRP A 94 -18.83 -3.16 -8.30
C TRP A 94 -19.34 -3.09 -9.75
N HIS A 95 -18.43 -2.92 -10.72
CA HIS A 95 -18.77 -2.94 -12.14
C HIS A 95 -19.29 -4.32 -12.59
N ARG A 96 -18.77 -5.44 -12.05
CA ARG A 96 -19.30 -6.79 -12.33
C ARG A 96 -20.76 -6.93 -11.92
N ARG A 97 -21.13 -6.50 -10.70
CA ARG A 97 -22.53 -6.47 -10.23
C ARG A 97 -23.41 -5.56 -11.10
N TYR A 98 -22.95 -4.34 -11.38
CA TYR A 98 -23.68 -3.37 -12.21
C TYR A 98 -23.94 -3.91 -13.63
N LEU A 99 -22.93 -4.48 -14.28
CA LEU A 99 -23.03 -5.06 -15.63
C LEU A 99 -23.94 -6.29 -15.67
N LEU A 100 -23.95 -7.13 -14.64
CA LEU A 100 -24.89 -8.26 -14.55
C LEU A 100 -26.34 -7.77 -14.44
N ALA A 101 -26.60 -6.72 -13.67
CA ALA A 101 -27.94 -6.14 -13.56
C ALA A 101 -28.38 -5.45 -14.85
N TYR A 102 -27.45 -4.80 -15.56
CA TYR A 102 -27.71 -4.20 -16.88
C TYR A 102 -27.99 -5.28 -17.93
N GLU A 103 -27.21 -6.38 -17.93
CA GLU A 103 -27.43 -7.52 -18.83
C GLU A 103 -28.79 -8.19 -18.59
N ASP A 104 -29.15 -8.47 -17.34
CA ASP A 104 -30.46 -9.02 -16.98
C ASP A 104 -31.61 -8.04 -17.32
N MET A 105 -31.38 -6.73 -17.21
CA MET A 105 -32.33 -5.72 -17.68
C MET A 105 -32.58 -5.86 -19.18
N LEU A 106 -31.54 -5.87 -20.01
CA LEU A 106 -31.67 -6.01 -21.47
C LEU A 106 -32.35 -7.32 -21.86
N ARG A 107 -31.96 -8.45 -21.21
CA ARG A 107 -32.55 -9.78 -21.43
C ARG A 107 -34.04 -9.84 -21.07
N SER A 108 -34.53 -8.94 -20.21
CA SER A 108 -35.94 -8.87 -19.79
C SER A 108 -36.87 -8.10 -20.74
N LEU A 109 -36.35 -7.35 -21.72
CA LEU A 109 -37.15 -6.41 -22.52
C LEU A 109 -37.97 -7.08 -23.64
N ASP A 110 -37.51 -8.21 -24.17
CA ASP A 110 -38.17 -8.98 -25.24
C ASP A 110 -37.66 -10.42 -25.23
N PRO A 111 -38.49 -11.45 -25.46
CA PRO A 111 -38.05 -12.84 -25.55
C PRO A 111 -36.86 -13.10 -26.49
N LYS A 112 -36.69 -12.31 -27.57
CA LYS A 112 -35.54 -12.44 -28.49
C LYS A 112 -34.21 -11.99 -27.85
N PHE A 113 -34.25 -11.18 -26.80
CA PHE A 113 -33.06 -10.75 -26.06
C PHE A 113 -32.71 -11.71 -24.91
N ALA A 114 -33.55 -12.70 -24.59
CA ALA A 114 -33.43 -13.52 -23.38
C ALA A 114 -32.07 -14.24 -23.19
N CYS A 115 -31.30 -14.43 -24.27
CA CYS A 115 -29.99 -15.08 -24.26
C CYS A 115 -28.79 -14.19 -24.60
N ILE A 116 -28.96 -12.87 -24.74
CA ILE A 116 -27.80 -11.99 -25.02
C ILE A 116 -26.84 -11.92 -23.82
N THR A 117 -25.58 -11.64 -24.11
CA THR A 117 -24.54 -11.30 -23.13
C THR A 117 -23.88 -10.00 -23.55
N ILE A 118 -23.40 -9.21 -22.58
CA ILE A 118 -22.62 -7.99 -22.90
C ILE A 118 -21.31 -8.40 -23.59
N PRO A 119 -21.02 -7.93 -24.82
CA PRO A 119 -19.73 -8.16 -25.47
C PRO A 119 -18.64 -7.27 -24.86
N TYR A 120 -17.38 -7.66 -25.04
CA TYR A 120 -16.24 -6.87 -24.58
C TYR A 120 -15.55 -6.12 -25.73
N TRP A 121 -14.78 -5.10 -25.37
CA TRP A 121 -13.99 -4.30 -26.30
C TRP A 121 -12.51 -4.68 -26.18
N ASP A 122 -11.96 -5.23 -27.26
CA ASP A 122 -10.53 -5.47 -27.45
C ASP A 122 -9.81 -4.17 -27.87
N TYR A 123 -9.62 -3.26 -26.91
CA TYR A 123 -8.93 -1.98 -27.15
C TYR A 123 -7.40 -2.14 -27.28
N PHE A 124 -6.83 -3.27 -26.85
CA PHE A 124 -5.42 -3.59 -27.06
C PHE A 124 -5.11 -3.85 -28.54
N ALA A 125 -5.97 -4.59 -29.24
CA ALA A 125 -5.80 -4.75 -30.69
C ALA A 125 -6.13 -3.47 -31.48
N ASP A 126 -7.04 -2.64 -30.99
CA ASP A 126 -7.28 -1.30 -31.56
C ASP A 126 -6.05 -0.38 -31.41
N TYR A 127 -5.38 -0.41 -30.25
CA TYR A 127 -4.10 0.26 -30.02
C TYR A 127 -2.99 -0.28 -30.92
N ALA A 128 -2.85 -1.60 -31.04
CA ALA A 128 -1.87 -2.25 -31.92
C ALA A 128 -2.00 -1.77 -33.38
N LYS A 129 -3.21 -1.67 -33.92
CA LYS A 129 -3.46 -1.10 -35.25
C LYS A 129 -3.07 0.38 -35.34
N PHE A 130 -3.26 1.16 -34.28
CA PHE A 130 -2.87 2.58 -34.26
C PHE A 130 -1.35 2.74 -34.30
N VAL A 131 -0.61 2.11 -33.39
CA VAL A 131 0.86 2.25 -33.31
C VAL A 131 1.58 1.61 -34.50
N SER A 132 0.98 0.60 -35.15
CA SER A 132 1.48 0.03 -36.41
C SER A 132 1.04 0.82 -37.67
N GLY A 133 0.40 1.98 -37.53
CA GLY A 133 0.01 2.84 -38.66
C GLY A 133 -1.10 2.29 -39.58
N THR A 134 -1.85 1.27 -39.15
CA THR A 134 -3.00 0.73 -39.90
C THR A 134 -4.18 1.71 -39.96
N CYS A 135 -4.29 2.56 -38.95
CA CYS A 135 -5.35 3.54 -38.75
C CYS A 135 -4.76 4.79 -38.07
N THR A 136 -5.48 5.91 -38.13
CA THR A 136 -4.92 7.23 -37.78
C THR A 136 -5.71 7.99 -36.72
N SER A 137 -6.68 7.36 -36.08
CA SER A 137 -7.50 7.98 -35.03
C SER A 137 -8.25 6.94 -34.20
N PHE A 138 -8.61 7.32 -32.98
CA PHE A 138 -9.39 6.53 -32.03
C PHE A 138 -10.61 5.88 -32.69
N GLN A 139 -11.40 6.64 -33.46
CA GLN A 139 -12.51 6.07 -34.21
C GLN A 139 -12.06 5.17 -35.37
N SER A 140 -11.10 5.58 -36.21
CA SER A 140 -10.74 4.79 -37.41
C SER A 140 -10.11 3.44 -37.08
N CYS A 141 -9.52 3.29 -35.90
CA CYS A 141 -8.95 2.03 -35.43
C CYS A 141 -10.00 1.00 -34.97
N SER A 142 -11.12 1.46 -34.41
CA SER A 142 -12.08 0.59 -33.71
C SER A 142 -13.34 0.29 -34.52
N THR A 143 -13.64 -1.00 -34.78
CA THR A 143 -14.92 -1.36 -35.39
C THR A 143 -16.08 -1.06 -34.45
N LEU A 144 -15.89 -1.27 -33.13
CA LEU A 144 -16.87 -0.98 -32.10
C LEU A 144 -17.28 0.49 -32.11
N LEU A 145 -16.32 1.43 -32.11
CA LEU A 145 -16.67 2.86 -32.08
C LEU A 145 -17.45 3.30 -33.32
N ASN A 146 -17.15 2.73 -34.50
CA ASN A 146 -17.90 2.99 -35.73
C ASN A 146 -19.29 2.34 -35.71
N ASP A 147 -19.39 1.06 -35.33
CA ASP A 147 -20.66 0.34 -35.21
C ASP A 147 -21.58 0.96 -34.15
N PHE A 148 -21.01 1.57 -33.11
CA PHE A 148 -21.73 2.38 -32.13
C PHE A 148 -22.09 3.78 -32.63
N GLY A 149 -21.88 4.12 -33.91
CA GLY A 149 -22.30 5.38 -34.54
C GLY A 149 -21.23 6.49 -34.63
N GLY A 150 -19.99 6.22 -34.22
CA GLY A 150 -18.87 7.16 -34.31
C GLY A 150 -19.02 8.44 -33.48
N SER A 151 -18.36 9.52 -33.92
CA SER A 151 -18.42 10.86 -33.32
C SER A 151 -18.99 11.97 -34.23
N SER A 152 -19.59 11.62 -35.37
CA SER A 152 -20.13 12.62 -36.31
C SER A 152 -21.48 13.17 -35.85
N GLY A 153 -21.57 14.48 -35.62
CA GLY A 153 -22.81 15.16 -35.23
C GLY A 153 -22.63 16.69 -35.17
N SER A 154 -23.69 17.40 -34.77
CA SER A 154 -23.60 18.83 -34.44
C SER A 154 -23.06 19.00 -33.02
N ALA A 155 -22.25 20.03 -32.77
CA ALA A 155 -21.79 20.36 -31.41
C ALA A 155 -22.98 20.75 -30.51
N VAL A 156 -23.02 20.20 -29.30
CA VAL A 156 -24.06 20.39 -28.29
C VAL A 156 -23.46 20.45 -26.88
N SER A 157 -24.23 21.03 -25.96
CA SER A 157 -24.01 20.93 -24.52
C SER A 157 -25.34 20.47 -23.89
N LEU A 158 -25.32 19.31 -23.24
CA LEU A 158 -26.53 18.65 -22.70
C LEU A 158 -26.41 18.45 -21.18
N LEU A 159 -27.54 18.49 -20.48
CA LEU A 159 -27.58 18.33 -19.02
C LEU A 159 -27.97 16.89 -18.64
N ILE A 160 -27.02 15.96 -18.68
CA ILE A 160 -27.25 14.54 -18.38
C ILE A 160 -27.20 14.32 -16.87
N ASN A 161 -28.31 13.90 -16.28
CA ASN A 161 -28.54 13.82 -14.83
C ASN A 161 -27.96 15.00 -14.01
N GLY A 162 -28.07 16.23 -14.52
CA GLY A 162 -27.57 17.44 -13.84
C GLY A 162 -26.11 17.81 -14.11
N PHE A 163 -25.36 16.96 -14.83
CA PHE A 163 -24.00 17.25 -15.27
C PHE A 163 -24.00 17.85 -16.68
N VAL A 164 -23.20 18.90 -16.89
CA VAL A 164 -23.03 19.51 -18.21
C VAL A 164 -22.06 18.66 -19.01
N VAL A 165 -22.53 18.11 -20.14
CA VAL A 165 -21.75 17.25 -21.02
C VAL A 165 -21.65 17.89 -22.39
N ASN A 166 -20.42 18.22 -22.79
CA ASN A 166 -20.09 18.85 -24.07
C ASN A 166 -19.67 17.79 -25.10
N GLY A 167 -20.09 17.94 -26.36
CA GLY A 167 -19.67 17.02 -27.42
C GLY A 167 -20.45 17.17 -28.71
N TYR A 168 -20.34 16.19 -29.59
CA TYR A 168 -21.09 16.08 -30.83
C TYR A 168 -22.29 15.15 -30.63
N CYS A 169 -23.47 15.62 -31.04
CA CYS A 169 -24.75 14.92 -30.93
C CYS A 169 -24.83 13.75 -31.90
N VAL A 170 -24.55 12.53 -31.43
CA VAL A 170 -24.58 11.30 -32.23
C VAL A 170 -25.90 10.56 -32.02
N ASN A 171 -26.73 10.50 -33.06
CA ASN A 171 -28.02 9.78 -33.06
C ASN A 171 -27.89 8.29 -33.42
N GLY A 172 -26.70 7.82 -33.78
CA GLY A 172 -26.41 6.42 -34.13
C GLY A 172 -26.66 6.05 -35.60
N LEU A 173 -27.56 6.75 -36.29
CA LEU A 173 -28.12 6.37 -37.61
C LEU A 173 -27.11 6.28 -38.77
N ALA A 174 -25.87 6.73 -38.58
CA ALA A 174 -24.77 6.53 -39.52
C ALA A 174 -24.26 5.06 -39.52
N SER A 175 -24.54 4.31 -38.46
CA SER A 175 -24.24 2.88 -38.34
C SER A 175 -25.44 2.02 -38.78
N PRO A 176 -25.23 0.86 -39.42
CA PRO A 176 -26.29 -0.10 -39.72
C PRO A 176 -26.83 -0.84 -38.47
N TYR A 177 -26.21 -0.64 -37.30
CA TYR A 177 -26.53 -1.31 -36.05
C TYR A 177 -27.13 -0.38 -34.98
N ALA A 178 -26.69 0.88 -34.88
CA ALA A 178 -27.04 1.76 -33.77
C ALA A 178 -28.21 2.72 -34.06
N ASP A 179 -29.08 2.90 -33.07
CA ASP A 179 -30.12 3.94 -33.05
C ASP A 179 -30.27 4.47 -31.61
N TYR A 180 -29.94 5.76 -31.43
CA TYR A 180 -30.05 6.49 -30.17
C TYR A 180 -31.09 7.61 -30.24
N THR A 181 -31.97 7.62 -31.25
CA THR A 181 -33.03 8.65 -31.40
C THR A 181 -34.02 8.69 -30.23
N THR A 182 -34.02 7.66 -29.39
CA THR A 182 -34.79 7.55 -28.15
C THR A 182 -33.97 7.75 -26.87
N PHE A 183 -32.71 8.20 -26.97
CA PHE A 183 -31.89 8.56 -25.82
C PHE A 183 -32.46 9.78 -25.09
N CYS A 184 -32.55 9.67 -23.76
CA CYS A 184 -33.02 10.71 -22.84
C CYS A 184 -31.99 10.96 -21.74
N GLU A 185 -31.83 12.23 -21.37
CA GLU A 185 -30.80 12.75 -20.46
C GLU A 185 -30.98 12.35 -18.99
N LYS A 186 -32.19 11.89 -18.63
CA LYS A 186 -32.58 11.39 -17.30
C LYS A 186 -33.88 10.58 -17.41
N SER A 187 -34.15 9.67 -16.47
CA SER A 187 -35.30 8.76 -16.52
C SER A 187 -36.66 9.44 -16.38
N THR A 188 -36.68 10.67 -15.87
CA THR A 188 -37.89 11.51 -15.76
C THR A 188 -38.22 12.27 -17.05
N MET A 189 -37.42 12.13 -18.11
CA MET A 189 -37.68 12.68 -19.45
C MET A 189 -38.13 11.57 -20.40
N SER A 190 -39.02 11.91 -21.33
CA SER A 190 -39.53 10.97 -22.35
C SER A 190 -40.06 11.72 -23.58
N GLY A 191 -40.23 10.99 -24.69
CA GLY A 191 -40.81 11.53 -25.93
C GLY A 191 -40.00 12.68 -26.52
N SER A 192 -40.70 13.69 -27.05
CA SER A 192 -40.07 14.85 -27.73
C SER A 192 -39.32 15.81 -26.82
N SER A 193 -39.24 15.54 -25.51
CA SER A 193 -38.41 16.32 -24.59
C SER A 193 -36.95 15.86 -24.56
N CYS A 194 -36.65 14.67 -25.08
CA CYS A 194 -35.31 14.11 -25.10
C CYS A 194 -34.51 14.59 -26.33
N SER A 195 -33.20 14.77 -26.21
CA SER A 195 -32.34 15.14 -27.35
C SER A 195 -32.26 14.10 -28.46
N GLY A 196 -32.47 12.80 -28.16
CA GLY A 196 -32.37 11.74 -29.16
C GLY A 196 -30.95 11.55 -29.72
N CYS A 197 -29.93 11.93 -28.95
CA CYS A 197 -28.53 11.71 -29.32
C CYS A 197 -27.61 11.67 -28.09
N ILE A 198 -26.52 10.93 -28.19
CA ILE A 198 -25.48 10.87 -27.16
C ILE A 198 -24.39 11.90 -27.51
N PRO A 199 -24.02 12.83 -26.60
CA PRO A 199 -22.90 13.74 -26.81
C PRO A 199 -21.57 12.97 -26.71
N ARG A 200 -20.70 13.09 -27.72
CA ARG A 200 -19.42 12.38 -27.79
C ARG A 200 -18.25 13.30 -28.16
N GLY A 201 -17.04 12.98 -27.71
CA GLY A 201 -15.82 13.69 -28.13
C GLY A 201 -15.48 13.42 -29.61
N SER A 202 -14.60 14.23 -30.21
CA SER A 202 -14.20 14.12 -31.63
C SER A 202 -13.25 12.92 -31.88
N TRP A 203 -13.75 11.70 -31.77
CA TRP A 203 -13.00 10.46 -31.92
C TRP A 203 -12.37 10.29 -33.31
N SER A 204 -12.96 10.88 -34.35
CA SER A 204 -12.43 10.85 -35.72
C SER A 204 -11.15 11.67 -35.92
N THR A 205 -10.86 12.63 -35.03
CA THR A 205 -9.72 13.57 -35.10
C THR A 205 -8.81 13.50 -33.87
N LYS A 206 -8.92 12.45 -33.06
CA LYS A 206 -8.10 12.22 -31.87
C LYS A 206 -7.32 10.93 -32.04
N ASP A 207 -6.07 10.94 -31.60
CA ASP A 207 -5.21 9.75 -31.57
C ASP A 207 -5.76 8.69 -30.60
N PHE A 208 -5.38 7.43 -30.80
CA PHE A 208 -5.75 6.36 -29.87
C PHE A 208 -4.93 6.50 -28.58
N PRO A 209 -5.52 6.57 -27.37
CA PRO A 209 -4.76 6.87 -26.15
C PRO A 209 -3.61 5.87 -25.89
N SER A 210 -2.54 6.37 -25.27
CA SER A 210 -1.32 5.59 -24.98
C SER A 210 -1.41 4.77 -23.69
N GLY A 211 -0.49 3.79 -23.54
CA GLY A 211 -0.36 2.97 -22.34
C GLY A 211 -0.91 1.54 -22.45
N PHE A 212 -1.44 1.13 -23.61
CA PHE A 212 -2.01 -0.19 -23.85
C PHE A 212 -1.03 -1.18 -24.50
N CYS A 213 0.24 -1.18 -24.10
CA CYS A 213 1.24 -2.12 -24.63
C CYS A 213 1.21 -3.48 -23.91
N TYR A 214 1.79 -4.49 -24.56
CA TYR A 214 1.90 -5.86 -24.01
C TYR A 214 2.75 -5.93 -22.74
N SER A 215 3.69 -5.00 -22.55
CA SER A 215 4.46 -4.85 -21.32
C SER A 215 3.53 -4.52 -20.14
N THR A 216 2.66 -3.51 -20.28
CA THR A 216 1.64 -3.16 -19.28
C THR A 216 0.69 -4.34 -19.00
N LEU A 217 0.19 -4.99 -20.05
CA LEU A 217 -0.74 -6.11 -19.91
C LEU A 217 -0.10 -7.30 -19.19
N THR A 218 1.13 -7.66 -19.60
CA THR A 218 1.92 -8.70 -18.95
C THR A 218 2.17 -8.35 -17.49
N LYS A 219 2.54 -7.11 -17.17
CA LYS A 219 2.76 -6.63 -15.79
C LYS A 219 1.53 -6.85 -14.90
N TYR A 220 0.33 -6.59 -15.41
CA TYR A 220 -0.93 -6.82 -14.69
C TYR A 220 -1.29 -8.30 -14.53
N LEU A 221 -0.86 -9.15 -15.47
CA LEU A 221 -1.16 -10.59 -15.45
C LEU A 221 -0.10 -11.41 -14.70
N SER A 222 1.18 -11.00 -14.69
CA SER A 222 2.33 -11.79 -14.23
C SER A 222 2.82 -11.47 -12.83
N LEU A 223 2.78 -10.21 -12.38
CA LEU A 223 3.46 -9.79 -11.15
C LEU A 223 2.59 -9.90 -9.89
N GLN A 224 3.20 -10.28 -8.76
CA GLN A 224 2.52 -10.58 -7.49
C GLN A 224 2.23 -9.34 -6.62
N TYR A 225 1.85 -8.20 -7.21
CA TYR A 225 1.62 -6.95 -6.45
C TYR A 225 0.28 -6.85 -5.71
N GLY A 226 -0.53 -7.92 -5.74
CA GLY A 226 -1.82 -8.01 -5.05
C GLY A 226 -2.97 -7.26 -5.74
N TYR A 227 -4.19 -7.55 -5.29
CA TYR A 227 -5.41 -7.08 -5.96
C TYR A 227 -5.63 -5.56 -5.85
N SER A 228 -5.21 -4.92 -4.75
CA SER A 228 -5.30 -3.47 -4.59
C SER A 228 -4.50 -2.73 -5.66
N TRP A 229 -3.23 -3.14 -5.86
CA TRP A 229 -2.36 -2.60 -6.90
C TRP A 229 -2.95 -2.83 -8.29
N PHE A 230 -3.41 -4.05 -8.58
CA PHE A 230 -4.04 -4.41 -9.86
C PHE A 230 -5.25 -3.52 -10.16
N SER A 231 -6.17 -3.36 -9.21
CA SER A 231 -7.36 -2.51 -9.39
C SER A 231 -7.02 -1.03 -9.56
N ASN A 232 -6.05 -0.52 -8.80
CA ASN A 232 -5.63 0.89 -8.88
C ASN A 232 -4.91 1.21 -10.19
N ASN A 233 -4.07 0.29 -10.69
CA ASN A 233 -3.35 0.45 -11.96
C ASN A 233 -4.29 0.33 -13.17
N ILE A 234 -5.22 -0.64 -13.17
CA ILE A 234 -6.25 -0.73 -14.23
C ILE A 234 -7.12 0.53 -14.27
N HIS A 235 -7.45 1.11 -13.11
CA HIS A 235 -8.35 2.25 -13.10
C HIS A 235 -7.68 3.59 -13.48
N PHE A 236 -6.52 3.90 -12.91
CA PHE A 236 -5.89 5.23 -13.04
C PHE A 236 -4.54 5.22 -13.80
N GLY A 237 -3.98 4.06 -14.14
CA GLY A 237 -2.64 3.96 -14.74
C GLY A 237 -1.52 4.50 -13.85
N MET A 238 -1.72 4.49 -12.52
CA MET A 238 -0.79 5.06 -11.56
C MET A 238 0.36 4.11 -11.26
N THR A 239 1.56 4.44 -11.72
CA THR A 239 2.82 3.74 -11.36
C THR A 239 3.63 4.49 -10.30
N GLY A 240 3.02 5.45 -9.60
CA GLY A 240 3.61 6.09 -8.43
C GLY A 240 3.45 5.22 -7.18
N SER A 241 4.13 5.59 -6.10
CA SER A 241 4.09 4.95 -4.78
C SER A 241 2.68 4.88 -4.15
N TYR A 242 1.75 5.73 -4.59
CA TYR A 242 0.29 5.64 -4.30
C TYR A 242 -0.37 4.32 -4.76
N SER A 243 0.23 3.58 -5.70
CA SER A 243 -0.37 2.36 -6.26
C SER A 243 -0.32 1.16 -5.30
N PHE A 244 0.61 1.16 -4.34
CA PHE A 244 0.73 0.14 -3.30
C PHE A 244 -0.11 0.45 -2.06
N GLN A 245 -0.85 1.56 -2.06
CA GLN A 245 -1.55 2.07 -0.88
C GLN A 245 -3.07 2.05 -0.99
N SER A 246 -3.62 1.15 -0.19
CA SER A 246 -5.01 1.09 0.24
C SER A 246 -6.04 0.76 -0.84
N CYS A 247 -7.18 0.27 -0.34
CA CYS A 247 -8.37 0.01 -1.13
C CYS A 247 -9.19 1.28 -1.43
N ALA A 248 -8.63 2.49 -1.30
CA ALA A 248 -9.27 3.74 -1.70
C ALA A 248 -8.30 4.85 -2.15
N VAL A 249 -8.80 5.83 -2.92
CA VAL A 249 -8.02 7.04 -3.25
C VAL A 249 -7.87 7.96 -2.03
N THR A 250 -6.79 8.74 -1.97
CA THR A 250 -6.42 9.57 -0.79
C THR A 250 -7.50 10.54 -0.31
N ASN A 251 -8.42 10.94 -1.19
CA ASN A 251 -9.54 11.85 -0.90
C ASN A 251 -10.90 11.14 -0.74
N TYR A 252 -10.93 9.81 -0.60
CA TYR A 252 -12.16 9.04 -0.41
C TYR A 252 -12.77 9.29 0.96
N THR A 253 -14.05 9.66 1.00
CA THR A 253 -14.73 10.18 2.21
C THR A 253 -15.56 9.14 2.97
N TYR A 254 -15.52 7.87 2.56
CA TYR A 254 -16.27 6.78 3.18
C TYR A 254 -15.32 5.65 3.61
N THR A 255 -15.85 4.62 4.30
CA THR A 255 -15.11 3.41 4.63
C THR A 255 -14.74 2.64 3.34
N PRO A 256 -13.46 2.33 3.09
CA PRO A 256 -13.07 1.48 1.96
C PRO A 256 -13.65 0.06 2.08
N PRO A 257 -14.05 -0.57 0.96
CA PRO A 257 -14.63 -1.91 1.00
C PRO A 257 -13.59 -2.99 1.32
N THR A 258 -13.99 -3.96 2.14
CA THR A 258 -13.31 -5.23 2.38
C THR A 258 -14.05 -6.38 1.68
N SER A 259 -13.47 -7.58 1.68
CA SER A 259 -14.12 -8.79 1.12
C SER A 259 -15.53 -9.04 1.70
N GLY A 260 -15.71 -8.79 3.01
CA GLY A 260 -16.99 -8.91 3.72
C GLY A 260 -17.92 -7.69 3.61
N SER A 261 -17.47 -6.56 3.06
CA SER A 261 -18.32 -5.39 2.84
C SER A 261 -19.41 -5.68 1.79
N THR A 262 -20.53 -4.96 1.89
CA THR A 262 -21.62 -5.03 0.91
C THR A 262 -21.59 -3.83 -0.04
N MET A 263 -21.59 -4.09 -1.35
CA MET A 263 -21.65 -3.05 -2.37
C MET A 263 -22.86 -2.14 -2.20
N THR A 264 -22.65 -0.83 -2.26
CA THR A 264 -23.74 0.15 -2.27
C THR A 264 -23.97 0.71 -3.67
N MET A 265 -25.24 0.77 -4.05
CA MET A 265 -25.70 1.24 -5.35
C MET A 265 -27.01 1.98 -5.13
N TYR A 266 -27.05 3.24 -5.54
CA TYR A 266 -28.20 4.11 -5.35
C TYR A 266 -28.59 4.73 -6.67
N TRP A 267 -29.89 4.76 -6.94
CA TRP A 267 -30.45 5.60 -7.97
C TRP A 267 -30.63 7.03 -7.44
N ASN A 268 -30.19 8.02 -8.21
CA ASN A 268 -30.32 9.44 -7.84
C ASN A 268 -30.54 10.31 -9.10
N GLY A 269 -31.76 10.27 -9.64
CA GLY A 269 -32.17 11.15 -10.73
C GLY A 269 -32.48 12.57 -10.25
N VAL A 270 -32.02 13.61 -10.97
CA VAL A 270 -32.25 15.02 -10.61
C VAL A 270 -33.74 15.35 -10.43
N GLY A 271 -34.09 15.72 -9.19
CA GLY A 271 -35.45 16.02 -8.74
C GLY A 271 -36.13 14.86 -7.99
N GLY A 272 -35.48 13.70 -7.89
CA GLY A 272 -35.92 12.55 -7.10
C GLY A 272 -35.23 12.45 -5.73
N THR A 273 -35.65 11.45 -4.95
CA THR A 273 -34.99 11.07 -3.69
C THR A 273 -33.99 9.95 -3.96
N ARG A 274 -32.73 10.12 -3.51
CA ARG A 274 -31.69 9.07 -3.59
C ARG A 274 -32.19 7.78 -2.94
N THR A 275 -32.29 6.71 -3.73
CA THR A 275 -32.96 5.45 -3.34
C THR A 275 -32.04 4.25 -3.61
N PRO A 276 -31.82 3.33 -2.65
CA PRO A 276 -31.07 2.09 -2.90
C PRO A 276 -31.70 1.29 -4.04
N VAL A 277 -30.88 0.68 -4.90
CA VAL A 277 -31.39 -0.08 -6.06
C VAL A 277 -32.32 -1.24 -5.65
N GLU A 278 -32.10 -1.84 -4.48
CA GLU A 278 -32.94 -2.92 -3.94
C GLU A 278 -34.30 -2.44 -3.38
N SER A 279 -34.46 -1.13 -3.20
CA SER A 279 -35.70 -0.48 -2.76
C SER A 279 -36.42 0.27 -3.89
N HIS A 280 -35.72 0.56 -5.00
CA HIS A 280 -36.28 1.32 -6.11
C HIS A 280 -37.32 0.48 -6.91
N PRO A 281 -38.52 1.02 -7.20
CA PRO A 281 -39.65 0.23 -7.74
C PRO A 281 -39.35 -0.47 -9.08
N ILE A 282 -38.51 0.14 -9.93
CA ILE A 282 -38.14 -0.42 -11.24
C ILE A 282 -36.85 -1.25 -11.21
N LEU A 283 -35.79 -0.78 -10.52
CA LEU A 283 -34.47 -1.40 -10.54
C LEU A 283 -34.39 -2.65 -9.64
N LYS A 284 -35.18 -2.72 -8.56
CA LYS A 284 -35.17 -3.82 -7.59
C LYS A 284 -35.17 -5.20 -8.23
N LYS A 285 -36.00 -5.43 -9.26
CA LYS A 285 -36.10 -6.73 -9.96
C LYS A 285 -34.78 -7.24 -10.55
N PHE A 286 -33.83 -6.35 -10.85
CA PHE A 286 -32.53 -6.69 -11.44
C PHE A 286 -31.42 -6.89 -10.40
N PHE A 287 -31.55 -6.30 -9.21
CA PHE A 287 -30.53 -6.34 -8.15
C PHE A 287 -30.89 -7.24 -6.96
N GLN A 288 -32.17 -7.55 -6.72
CA GLN A 288 -32.63 -8.23 -5.49
C GLN A 288 -32.17 -9.69 -5.34
N TYR A 289 -31.78 -10.37 -6.43
CA TYR A 289 -31.30 -11.75 -6.44
C TYR A 289 -29.77 -11.84 -6.62
N GLN A 290 -29.13 -10.70 -6.80
CA GLN A 290 -27.68 -10.60 -6.85
C GLN A 290 -27.14 -10.47 -5.42
N PRO A 291 -26.05 -11.15 -5.06
CA PRO A 291 -25.39 -10.92 -3.79
C PRO A 291 -24.91 -9.46 -3.66
N LYS A 292 -24.57 -9.05 -2.44
CA LYS A 292 -24.02 -7.71 -2.19
C LYS A 292 -22.56 -7.76 -1.77
N GLU A 293 -22.14 -8.87 -1.17
CA GLU A 293 -20.83 -9.04 -0.56
C GLU A 293 -19.73 -9.12 -1.62
N TYR A 294 -18.65 -8.36 -1.44
CA TYR A 294 -17.57 -8.26 -2.44
C TYR A 294 -16.95 -9.62 -2.82
N TRP A 295 -16.74 -10.51 -1.84
CA TRP A 295 -16.18 -11.85 -2.07
C TRP A 295 -16.99 -12.71 -3.05
N ARG A 296 -18.30 -12.46 -3.20
CA ARG A 296 -19.20 -13.19 -4.10
C ARG A 296 -18.95 -12.94 -5.59
N TYR A 297 -18.12 -11.95 -5.89
CA TYR A 297 -17.84 -11.48 -7.24
C TYR A 297 -16.39 -11.69 -7.67
N VAL A 298 -15.58 -12.41 -6.88
CA VAL A 298 -14.16 -12.65 -7.18
C VAL A 298 -14.00 -13.48 -8.47
N ASP A 299 -14.64 -14.65 -8.52
CA ASP A 299 -14.69 -15.50 -9.71
C ASP A 299 -15.98 -15.25 -10.51
N ALA A 300 -15.88 -15.06 -11.82
CA ALA A 300 -17.04 -14.93 -12.70
C ALA A 300 -17.68 -16.29 -13.05
N THR A 301 -16.97 -17.40 -12.81
CA THR A 301 -17.41 -18.77 -13.09
C THR A 301 -18.14 -19.42 -11.91
N ASP A 302 -18.01 -18.88 -10.70
CA ASP A 302 -18.71 -19.32 -9.48
C ASP A 302 -19.66 -18.23 -8.93
N MET A 303 -20.72 -17.93 -9.68
CA MET A 303 -21.80 -17.02 -9.28
C MET A 303 -23.20 -17.65 -9.47
N GLY A 304 -23.29 -18.98 -9.45
CA GLY A 304 -24.52 -19.73 -9.72
C GLY A 304 -25.15 -19.36 -11.08
N ASN A 305 -26.41 -18.93 -11.09
CA ASN A 305 -27.14 -18.53 -12.31
C ASN A 305 -26.58 -17.28 -13.02
N TYR A 306 -25.71 -16.52 -12.36
CA TYR A 306 -25.04 -15.35 -12.92
C TYR A 306 -23.67 -15.67 -13.54
N SER A 307 -23.18 -16.91 -13.40
CA SER A 307 -21.87 -17.32 -13.87
C SER A 307 -21.71 -17.13 -15.37
N TYR A 308 -20.55 -16.63 -15.79
CA TYR A 308 -20.21 -16.39 -17.19
C TYR A 308 -18.72 -16.62 -17.45
N THR A 309 -18.41 -16.92 -18.71
CA THR A 309 -17.03 -17.05 -19.22
C THR A 309 -16.78 -16.03 -20.32
N TYR A 310 -15.52 -15.89 -20.72
CA TYR A 310 -15.13 -15.16 -21.93
C TYR A 310 -14.75 -16.18 -23.00
N ALA A 311 -15.14 -15.93 -24.25
CA ALA A 311 -14.53 -16.57 -25.40
C ALA A 311 -13.17 -15.91 -25.64
N ALA A 312 -12.14 -16.71 -25.87
CA ALA A 312 -10.82 -16.22 -26.25
C ALA A 312 -10.86 -15.71 -27.70
N ASP A 313 -10.49 -14.45 -27.92
CA ASP A 313 -10.20 -13.89 -29.23
C ASP A 313 -8.73 -14.13 -29.62
N THR A 314 -8.30 -13.64 -30.78
CA THR A 314 -6.92 -13.79 -31.27
C THR A 314 -5.88 -13.34 -30.25
N LEU A 315 -6.12 -12.25 -29.52
CA LEU A 315 -5.24 -11.73 -28.48
C LEU A 315 -5.19 -12.71 -27.29
N PHE A 316 -6.34 -13.12 -26.77
CA PHE A 316 -6.40 -13.98 -25.59
C PHE A 316 -5.85 -15.39 -25.85
N ASN A 317 -6.09 -15.97 -27.05
CA ASN A 317 -5.48 -17.25 -27.43
C ASN A 317 -3.95 -17.13 -27.50
N LEU A 318 -3.43 -16.08 -28.14
CA LEU A 318 -1.98 -15.82 -28.20
C LEU A 318 -1.37 -15.69 -26.80
N LEU A 319 -2.00 -14.92 -25.89
CA LEU A 319 -1.55 -14.81 -24.49
C LEU A 319 -1.65 -16.14 -23.73
N GLN A 320 -2.53 -17.07 -24.14
CA GLN A 320 -2.66 -18.38 -23.53
C GLN A 320 -1.62 -19.38 -24.06
N ASP A 321 -1.42 -19.43 -25.36
CA ASP A 321 -0.45 -20.30 -26.02
C ASP A 321 0.99 -19.95 -25.58
N GLU A 322 1.28 -18.65 -25.40
CA GLU A 322 2.58 -18.12 -24.94
C GLU A 322 2.74 -18.09 -23.41
N GLY A 323 1.81 -18.69 -22.65
CA GLY A 323 1.92 -18.81 -21.18
C GLY A 323 1.74 -17.52 -20.37
N LEU A 324 1.36 -16.41 -21.01
CA LEU A 324 1.09 -15.11 -20.37
C LEU A 324 -0.24 -15.06 -19.58
N SER A 325 -1.15 -16.00 -19.84
CA SER A 325 -2.30 -16.28 -18.98
C SER A 325 -2.05 -17.54 -18.15
N CYS A 326 -2.47 -17.54 -16.89
CA CYS A 326 -2.21 -18.67 -16.00
C CYS A 326 -2.84 -19.97 -16.55
N PRO A 327 -2.08 -21.07 -16.69
CA PRO A 327 -2.68 -22.39 -16.82
C PRO A 327 -3.49 -22.74 -15.56
N LYS A 328 -4.25 -23.84 -15.59
CA LYS A 328 -5.09 -24.28 -14.45
C LYS A 328 -4.28 -24.70 -13.20
N SER A 329 -2.95 -24.72 -13.29
CA SER A 329 -2.03 -24.85 -12.17
C SER A 329 -1.56 -23.46 -11.74
N HIS A 330 -1.56 -23.18 -10.43
CA HIS A 330 -1.10 -21.90 -9.87
C HIS A 330 0.39 -21.60 -10.11
N THR A 331 1.15 -22.57 -10.63
CA THR A 331 2.49 -22.39 -11.19
C THR A 331 2.45 -21.59 -12.49
N ARG A 332 3.03 -20.38 -12.47
CA ARG A 332 3.37 -19.63 -13.67
C ARG A 332 4.53 -20.33 -14.39
N SER A 333 4.45 -20.48 -15.71
CA SER A 333 5.64 -20.78 -16.51
C SER A 333 6.61 -19.61 -16.41
N LEU A 334 7.92 -19.88 -16.46
CA LEU A 334 8.87 -18.86 -16.86
C LEU A 334 8.51 -18.43 -18.29
N PHE A 335 8.64 -17.13 -18.56
CA PHE A 335 8.35 -16.56 -19.85
C PHE A 335 9.49 -16.87 -20.82
N GLU A 336 9.27 -17.82 -21.74
CA GLU A 336 10.19 -18.06 -22.84
C GLU A 336 9.98 -16.98 -23.91
N ALA A 337 11.06 -16.30 -24.30
CA ALA A 337 10.99 -15.18 -25.23
C ALA A 337 10.87 -15.67 -26.69
N ASN A 338 9.65 -16.04 -27.10
CA ASN A 338 9.34 -16.62 -28.40
C ASN A 338 8.58 -15.63 -29.30
N PHE A 339 9.01 -15.49 -30.56
CA PHE A 339 8.27 -14.70 -31.55
C PHE A 339 7.16 -15.55 -32.17
N VAL A 340 5.97 -14.95 -32.37
CA VAL A 340 4.83 -15.61 -33.01
C VAL A 340 4.86 -15.44 -34.54
N ASP A 341 4.60 -16.54 -35.24
CA ASP A 341 4.44 -16.54 -36.69
C ASP A 341 3.00 -16.21 -37.10
N VAL A 342 2.79 -15.11 -37.81
CA VAL A 342 1.47 -14.75 -38.34
C VAL A 342 1.41 -14.98 -39.86
N PRO A 343 0.55 -15.89 -40.35
CA PRO A 343 0.44 -16.18 -41.78
C PRO A 343 0.22 -14.94 -42.64
N VAL A 344 0.85 -14.90 -43.83
CA VAL A 344 0.69 -13.81 -44.81
C VAL A 344 -0.79 -13.59 -45.20
N THR A 345 -1.62 -14.63 -45.11
CA THR A 345 -3.08 -14.58 -45.37
C THR A 345 -3.92 -14.05 -44.20
N ALA A 346 -3.33 -13.80 -43.04
CA ALA A 346 -4.04 -13.25 -41.88
C ALA A 346 -4.56 -11.83 -42.16
N ASP A 347 -5.63 -11.46 -41.45
CA ASP A 347 -6.20 -10.13 -41.52
C ASP A 347 -5.30 -9.07 -40.85
N VAL A 348 -5.67 -7.79 -41.04
CA VAL A 348 -4.85 -6.66 -40.60
C VAL A 348 -4.82 -6.52 -39.07
N LYS A 349 -5.89 -6.88 -38.34
CA LYS A 349 -5.91 -6.87 -36.87
C LYS A 349 -4.93 -7.93 -36.34
N THR A 350 -5.02 -9.15 -36.85
CA THR A 350 -4.12 -10.26 -36.47
C THR A 350 -2.65 -9.94 -36.76
N LYS A 351 -2.34 -9.29 -37.90
CA LYS A 351 -0.98 -8.83 -38.21
C LYS A 351 -0.48 -7.71 -37.29
N ALA A 352 -1.32 -6.73 -36.95
CA ALA A 352 -0.95 -5.66 -36.02
C ALA A 352 -0.70 -6.19 -34.59
N ILE A 353 -1.51 -7.14 -34.13
CA ILE A 353 -1.32 -7.90 -32.89
C ILE A 353 0.05 -8.57 -32.89
N GLY A 354 0.36 -9.41 -33.89
CA GLY A 354 1.62 -10.14 -33.97
C GLY A 354 2.86 -9.25 -34.02
N ARG A 355 2.80 -8.12 -34.75
CA ARG A 355 3.89 -7.12 -34.79
C ARG A 355 4.14 -6.47 -33.43
N SER A 356 3.08 -6.08 -32.74
CA SER A 356 3.18 -5.47 -31.41
C SER A 356 3.64 -6.49 -30.35
N TYR A 357 3.26 -7.75 -30.50
CA TYR A 357 3.71 -8.85 -29.64
C TYR A 357 5.19 -9.19 -29.86
N ASN A 358 5.62 -9.35 -31.11
CA ASN A 358 7.03 -9.63 -31.44
C ASN A 358 7.95 -8.45 -31.08
N LEU A 359 7.46 -7.20 -31.17
CA LEU A 359 8.16 -6.05 -30.60
C LEU A 359 8.30 -6.14 -29.08
N PHE A 360 7.23 -6.52 -28.38
CA PHE A 360 7.28 -6.72 -26.93
C PHE A 360 8.29 -7.81 -26.56
N GLN A 361 8.29 -8.95 -27.25
CA GLN A 361 9.27 -10.02 -27.07
C GLN A 361 10.71 -9.54 -27.30
N ASP A 362 10.96 -8.83 -28.40
CA ASP A 362 12.26 -8.27 -28.76
C ASP A 362 12.76 -7.24 -27.73
N VAL A 363 11.90 -6.33 -27.31
CA VAL A 363 12.19 -5.32 -26.28
C VAL A 363 12.40 -5.97 -24.92
N TYR A 364 11.57 -6.92 -24.52
CA TYR A 364 11.65 -7.60 -23.23
C TYR A 364 12.92 -8.46 -23.13
N GLY A 365 13.23 -9.27 -24.14
CA GLY A 365 14.48 -10.04 -24.20
C GLY A 365 15.71 -9.13 -24.23
N SER A 366 15.65 -8.00 -24.94
CA SER A 366 16.73 -7.00 -24.93
C SER A 366 16.84 -6.23 -23.61
N ALA A 367 15.73 -6.09 -22.87
CA ALA A 367 15.71 -5.47 -21.55
C ALA A 367 16.31 -6.42 -20.52
N LEU A 368 15.91 -7.71 -20.48
CA LEU A 368 16.47 -8.74 -19.59
C LEU A 368 18.00 -8.90 -19.71
N ALA A 369 18.62 -8.49 -20.82
CA ALA A 369 20.07 -8.48 -20.97
C ALA A 369 20.77 -7.29 -20.28
N ASN A 370 20.02 -6.26 -19.86
CA ASN A 370 20.50 -4.98 -19.33
C ASN A 370 19.70 -4.47 -18.11
N VAL A 371 18.81 -5.31 -17.55
CA VAL A 371 18.05 -5.03 -16.34
C VAL A 371 17.81 -6.32 -15.59
N SER A 372 17.47 -6.13 -14.33
CA SER A 372 17.69 -7.15 -13.33
C SER A 372 16.46 -8.04 -13.13
N THR A 373 15.29 -7.46 -12.79
CA THR A 373 14.07 -8.26 -12.62
C THR A 373 13.24 -8.33 -13.91
N GLN A 374 12.36 -9.35 -14.00
CA GLN A 374 11.28 -9.36 -14.99
C GLN A 374 10.38 -8.11 -14.88
N ALA A 375 10.20 -7.58 -13.67
CA ALA A 375 9.42 -6.37 -13.44
C ALA A 375 10.09 -5.13 -14.05
N ASP A 376 11.43 -5.03 -13.97
CA ASP A 376 12.21 -3.97 -14.60
C ASP A 376 12.21 -4.11 -16.13
N ALA A 377 12.26 -5.33 -16.66
CA ALA A 377 12.16 -5.57 -18.10
C ALA A 377 10.78 -5.15 -18.66
N LEU A 378 9.70 -5.41 -17.90
CA LEU A 378 8.36 -4.91 -18.21
C LEU A 378 8.26 -3.39 -18.06
N ASP A 379 8.92 -2.80 -17.05
CA ASP A 379 8.97 -1.35 -16.83
C ASP A 379 9.75 -0.63 -17.94
N GLN A 380 10.86 -1.19 -18.43
CA GLN A 380 11.52 -0.73 -19.66
C GLN A 380 10.58 -0.82 -20.86
N GLY A 381 9.85 -1.93 -21.02
CA GLY A 381 8.84 -2.07 -22.07
C GLY A 381 7.72 -1.01 -22.01
N GLU A 382 7.26 -0.62 -20.82
CA GLU A 382 6.32 0.50 -20.65
C GLU A 382 6.96 1.85 -21.01
N ILE A 383 8.17 2.11 -20.52
CA ILE A 383 8.92 3.35 -20.79
C ILE A 383 9.10 3.55 -22.29
N LEU A 384 9.58 2.52 -22.99
CA LEU A 384 9.92 2.58 -24.40
C LEU A 384 8.69 2.78 -25.29
N ASP A 385 7.56 2.17 -24.94
CA ASP A 385 6.29 2.38 -25.63
C ASP A 385 5.81 3.83 -25.47
N CYS A 386 5.84 4.34 -24.23
CA CYS A 386 5.47 5.72 -23.94
C CYS A 386 6.42 6.76 -24.57
N LEU A 387 7.72 6.46 -24.69
CA LEU A 387 8.68 7.31 -25.40
C LEU A 387 8.46 7.29 -26.91
N TRP A 388 8.25 6.10 -27.51
CA TRP A 388 7.92 5.97 -28.93
C TRP A 388 6.63 6.73 -29.27
N TYR A 389 5.60 6.57 -28.44
CA TYR A 389 4.33 7.27 -28.60
C TYR A 389 4.52 8.79 -28.48
N ASN A 390 5.28 9.26 -27.49
CA ASN A 390 5.58 10.69 -27.34
C ASN A 390 6.31 11.28 -28.55
N ASP A 391 7.28 10.55 -29.11
CA ASP A 391 8.08 11.03 -30.24
C ASP A 391 7.30 10.98 -31.57
N THR A 392 6.27 10.13 -31.67
CA THR A 392 5.48 9.94 -32.90
C THR A 392 4.18 10.76 -32.92
N PHE A 393 3.47 10.82 -31.79
CA PHE A 393 2.13 11.43 -31.67
C PHE A 393 2.08 12.55 -30.61
N GLY A 394 2.95 12.48 -29.60
CA GLY A 394 2.88 13.30 -28.39
C GLY A 394 1.94 12.70 -27.35
N VAL A 395 2.31 12.75 -26.07
CA VAL A 395 1.48 12.19 -24.99
C VAL A 395 0.60 13.26 -24.35
N ASP A 396 -0.72 13.07 -24.47
CA ASP A 396 -1.76 13.84 -23.77
C ASP A 396 -1.83 13.46 -22.27
N ASP A 397 -2.19 14.44 -21.42
CA ASP A 397 -2.51 14.26 -20.00
C ASP A 397 -3.99 14.61 -19.73
N LEU A 398 -4.46 14.33 -18.50
CA LEU A 398 -5.85 14.55 -18.08
C LEU A 398 -6.28 16.01 -18.26
N THR A 399 -7.36 16.22 -19.03
CA THR A 399 -7.87 17.56 -19.35
C THR A 399 -8.40 18.28 -18.10
N PRO A 400 -8.43 19.63 -18.08
CA PRO A 400 -9.02 20.39 -16.97
C PRO A 400 -10.48 20.03 -16.69
N GLU A 401 -11.28 19.76 -17.74
CA GLU A 401 -12.68 19.30 -17.62
C GLU A 401 -12.77 17.92 -16.96
N PHE A 402 -11.90 16.97 -17.35
CA PHE A 402 -11.85 15.64 -16.73
C PHE A 402 -11.45 15.75 -15.25
N ARG A 403 -10.39 16.51 -14.94
CA ARG A 403 -9.91 16.74 -13.57
C ARG A 403 -11.00 17.38 -12.69
N ALA A 404 -11.74 18.36 -13.20
CA ALA A 404 -12.83 18.99 -12.48
C ALA A 404 -14.01 18.04 -12.24
N ASN A 405 -14.45 17.30 -13.26
CA ASN A 405 -15.60 16.39 -13.16
C ASN A 405 -15.32 15.17 -12.26
N TRP A 406 -14.07 14.72 -12.20
CA TRP A 406 -13.64 13.58 -11.37
C TRP A 406 -13.02 14.00 -10.02
N ASN A 407 -12.95 15.31 -9.72
CA ASN A 407 -12.34 15.88 -8.52
C ASN A 407 -10.88 15.39 -8.28
N LEU A 408 -10.06 15.40 -9.33
CA LEU A 408 -8.72 14.80 -9.33
C LEU A 408 -7.64 15.83 -8.98
N PRO A 409 -6.64 15.49 -8.15
CA PRO A 409 -5.56 16.40 -7.80
C PRO A 409 -4.68 16.69 -9.02
N SER A 410 -4.01 17.86 -9.00
CA SER A 410 -3.08 18.28 -10.06
C SER A 410 -1.86 17.37 -10.23
N THR A 411 -1.51 16.58 -9.21
CA THR A 411 -0.40 15.63 -9.18
C THR A 411 -0.68 14.28 -9.84
N MET A 412 -1.94 13.97 -10.15
CA MET A 412 -2.30 12.72 -10.84
C MET A 412 -2.19 12.92 -12.35
N HIS A 413 -1.48 12.03 -13.05
CA HIS A 413 -1.24 12.11 -14.49
C HIS A 413 -1.39 10.74 -15.17
N THR A 414 -1.56 10.74 -16.49
CA THR A 414 -1.62 9.49 -17.29
C THR A 414 -0.31 8.69 -17.23
N LEU A 415 -0.39 7.36 -17.41
CA LEU A 415 0.75 6.43 -17.37
C LEU A 415 1.93 6.94 -18.22
N CYS A 416 1.69 7.17 -19.51
CA CYS A 416 2.76 7.60 -20.40
C CYS A 416 3.24 9.03 -20.16
N TYR A 417 2.40 9.92 -19.61
CA TYR A 417 2.89 11.24 -19.19
C TYR A 417 3.93 11.08 -18.09
N ASN A 418 3.63 10.26 -17.07
CA ASN A 418 4.58 9.94 -15.99
C ASN A 418 5.87 9.36 -16.55
N ARG A 419 5.82 8.32 -17.41
CA ARG A 419 7.04 7.71 -18.00
C ARG A 419 7.88 8.70 -18.79
N VAL A 420 7.26 9.56 -19.59
CA VAL A 420 7.96 10.58 -20.37
C VAL A 420 8.60 11.63 -19.45
N GLN A 421 7.92 12.04 -18.37
CA GLN A 421 8.51 12.95 -17.39
C GLN A 421 9.62 12.28 -16.56
N ASP A 422 9.50 10.99 -16.21
CA ASP A 422 10.52 10.23 -15.50
C ASP A 422 11.86 10.24 -16.24
N ILE A 423 11.81 10.05 -17.56
CA ILE A 423 13.00 10.11 -18.43
C ILE A 423 13.50 11.55 -18.59
N LYS A 424 12.62 12.53 -18.83
CA LYS A 424 13.00 13.96 -18.98
C LYS A 424 13.63 14.55 -17.71
N THR A 425 13.20 14.10 -16.54
CA THR A 425 13.71 14.55 -15.23
C THR A 425 14.88 13.70 -14.72
N GLY A 426 15.25 12.62 -15.42
CA GLY A 426 16.32 11.72 -15.02
C GLY A 426 15.98 10.77 -13.87
N ARG A 427 14.71 10.69 -13.45
CA ARG A 427 14.21 9.73 -12.44
C ARG A 427 14.26 8.29 -12.92
N LYS A 428 14.14 8.07 -14.23
CA LYS A 428 14.37 6.77 -14.88
C LYS A 428 15.33 6.90 -16.06
N ARG A 429 15.82 5.77 -16.55
CA ARG A 429 16.71 5.67 -17.71
C ARG A 429 16.23 4.56 -18.64
N VAL A 430 16.65 4.65 -19.91
CA VAL A 430 16.46 3.59 -20.90
C VAL A 430 17.69 2.70 -20.90
N SER A 431 17.49 1.40 -20.65
CA SER A 431 18.55 0.38 -20.63
C SER A 431 18.61 -0.44 -21.93
N VAL A 432 17.63 -0.32 -22.83
CA VAL A 432 17.59 -1.05 -24.11
C VAL A 432 18.34 -0.28 -25.20
N ALA A 433 19.48 -0.81 -25.64
CA ALA A 433 20.23 -0.26 -26.78
C ALA A 433 19.42 -0.37 -28.09
N ASN A 434 19.56 0.63 -28.97
CA ASN A 434 18.94 0.69 -30.29
C ASN A 434 17.40 0.48 -30.29
N TRP A 435 16.72 0.77 -29.17
CA TRP A 435 15.27 0.52 -29.02
C TRP A 435 14.42 1.16 -30.13
N LYS A 436 14.79 2.36 -30.60
CA LYS A 436 14.08 3.05 -31.70
C LYS A 436 14.13 2.26 -33.01
N ASP A 437 15.22 1.54 -33.27
CA ASP A 437 15.36 0.73 -34.47
C ASP A 437 14.51 -0.55 -34.37
N LYS A 438 14.34 -1.12 -33.16
CA LYS A 438 13.39 -2.22 -32.91
C LYS A 438 11.94 -1.80 -33.18
N TYR A 439 11.49 -0.68 -32.61
CA TYR A 439 10.15 -0.12 -32.90
C TYR A 439 9.97 0.16 -34.39
N ARG A 440 10.98 0.77 -35.04
CA ARG A 440 10.98 1.01 -36.49
C ARG A 440 10.93 -0.29 -37.30
N PHE A 441 11.61 -1.35 -36.85
CA PHE A 441 11.60 -2.65 -37.51
C PHE A 441 10.19 -3.24 -37.49
N HIS A 442 9.64 -3.52 -36.31
CA HIS A 442 8.37 -4.25 -36.18
C HIS A 442 7.16 -3.47 -36.74
N TYR A 443 7.12 -2.14 -36.54
CA TYR A 443 5.98 -1.30 -36.98
C TYR A 443 6.11 -0.70 -38.39
N ILE A 444 7.32 -0.50 -38.93
CA ILE A 444 7.49 0.24 -40.21
C ILE A 444 8.13 -0.61 -41.31
N THR A 445 9.17 -1.41 -41.03
CA THR A 445 9.95 -2.08 -42.11
C THR A 445 9.80 -3.60 -42.21
N MET A 446 9.31 -4.28 -41.16
CA MET A 446 9.10 -5.73 -41.16
C MET A 446 8.03 -6.10 -42.20
N THR A 447 8.37 -6.99 -43.13
CA THR A 447 7.44 -7.46 -44.16
C THR A 447 6.50 -8.55 -43.63
N ASP A 448 5.34 -8.74 -44.27
CA ASP A 448 4.43 -9.83 -43.91
C ASP A 448 5.06 -11.22 -44.10
N ALA A 449 6.04 -11.36 -44.99
CA ALA A 449 6.81 -12.59 -45.14
C ALA A 449 7.71 -12.85 -43.93
N GLN A 450 8.40 -11.82 -43.41
CA GLN A 450 9.19 -11.92 -42.17
C GLN A 450 8.30 -12.15 -40.94
N LEU A 451 7.07 -11.61 -40.93
CA LEU A 451 6.12 -11.86 -39.85
C LEU A 451 5.57 -13.30 -39.85
N ALA A 452 5.52 -13.95 -41.01
CA ALA A 452 5.09 -15.34 -41.17
C ALA A 452 6.20 -16.37 -40.86
N THR A 453 7.43 -15.90 -40.60
CA THR A 453 8.61 -16.69 -40.20
C THR A 453 9.41 -15.89 -39.17
N ALA A 454 8.70 -15.26 -38.23
CA ALA A 454 9.28 -14.43 -37.18
C ALA A 454 10.05 -15.27 -36.15
N SER A 455 9.60 -16.49 -35.88
CA SER A 455 10.30 -17.46 -35.03
C SER A 455 11.68 -17.87 -35.57
N GLU A 456 11.93 -17.67 -36.87
CA GLU A 456 13.21 -17.94 -37.54
C GLU A 456 14.14 -16.70 -37.60
N LEU A 457 13.72 -15.55 -37.08
CA LEU A 457 14.53 -14.31 -37.09
C LEU A 457 15.55 -14.29 -35.95
N ASP A 458 16.84 -14.20 -36.28
CA ASP A 458 17.87 -13.86 -35.30
C ASP A 458 17.69 -12.41 -34.79
N SER A 459 17.76 -12.26 -33.47
CA SER A 459 17.91 -10.99 -32.75
C SER A 459 18.83 -9.95 -33.43
N SER A 460 19.93 -10.39 -34.06
CA SER A 460 20.88 -9.51 -34.76
C SER A 460 20.27 -8.80 -35.99
N VAL A 461 19.26 -9.39 -36.62
CA VAL A 461 18.57 -8.84 -37.81
C VAL A 461 17.81 -7.57 -37.45
N THR A 462 17.30 -7.46 -36.22
CA THR A 462 16.59 -6.25 -35.72
C THR A 462 17.49 -5.02 -35.65
N ALA A 463 18.81 -5.21 -35.52
CA ALA A 463 19.81 -4.14 -35.53
C ALA A 463 20.47 -3.92 -36.92
N ALA A 464 20.47 -4.92 -37.80
CA ALA A 464 21.29 -4.94 -39.01
C ALA A 464 20.71 -4.19 -40.22
N THR A 465 19.46 -3.71 -40.18
CA THR A 465 18.84 -2.99 -41.33
C THR A 465 19.42 -1.59 -41.62
N SER A 466 20.48 -1.17 -40.91
CA SER A 466 21.20 0.09 -41.14
C SER A 466 22.20 0.00 -42.31
N SER A 467 21.73 0.03 -43.56
CA SER A 467 22.55 0.43 -44.71
C SER A 467 21.70 0.90 -45.90
N PRO A 468 21.79 2.18 -46.31
CA PRO A 468 21.19 2.63 -47.56
C PRO A 468 22.05 2.17 -48.75
N THR A 469 21.54 1.25 -49.55
CA THR A 469 22.22 0.75 -50.76
C THR A 469 22.22 1.81 -51.87
N THR A 470 23.12 2.79 -51.80
CA THR A 470 23.36 3.74 -52.91
C THR A 470 24.21 3.07 -53.99
N THR A 471 23.56 2.63 -55.06
CA THR A 471 24.24 2.27 -56.31
C THR A 471 24.88 3.50 -56.95
N THR A 472 26.21 3.54 -56.96
CA THR A 472 26.97 4.46 -57.82
C THR A 472 28.06 3.71 -58.58
N THR A 473 27.98 3.79 -59.90
CA THR A 473 28.98 3.33 -60.85
C THR A 473 30.30 4.08 -60.66
N ASP A 474 31.38 3.34 -60.46
CA ASP A 474 32.76 3.86 -60.48
C ASP A 474 33.27 4.00 -61.92
N PRO A 475 33.99 5.08 -62.24
CA PRO A 475 35.19 4.90 -63.06
C PRO A 475 36.42 5.68 -62.55
N SER A 476 37.30 4.93 -61.87
CA SER A 476 38.73 4.82 -62.19
C SER A 476 39.75 5.81 -61.61
N THR A 477 40.98 5.28 -61.53
CA THR A 477 42.31 5.92 -61.46
C THR A 477 42.93 6.32 -60.10
N THR A 478 43.96 5.52 -59.77
CA THR A 478 45.29 5.89 -59.22
C THR A 478 45.48 6.31 -57.75
N THR A 479 46.09 5.37 -57.01
CA THR A 479 47.10 5.47 -55.93
C THR A 479 48.26 6.47 -56.14
N PRO A 480 49.17 6.75 -55.17
CA PRO A 480 49.12 6.57 -53.69
C PRO A 480 49.75 7.74 -52.85
N ASP A 481 49.86 7.52 -51.52
CA ASP A 481 50.99 7.87 -50.62
C ASP A 481 51.24 9.28 -49.99
N VAL A 482 51.33 9.24 -48.64
CA VAL A 482 52.39 9.81 -47.74
C VAL A 482 52.38 11.30 -47.24
N ALA A 483 52.35 11.40 -45.90
CA ALA A 483 52.96 12.38 -44.95
C ALA A 483 52.45 13.84 -44.70
N THR A 484 52.60 14.20 -43.41
CA THR A 484 52.56 15.47 -42.62
C THR A 484 53.42 16.64 -43.18
N PRO A 485 53.40 17.93 -42.67
CA PRO A 485 52.75 18.53 -41.48
C PRO A 485 52.15 20.00 -41.57
N ILE A 486 51.62 20.50 -40.42
CA ILE A 486 51.55 21.89 -39.81
C ILE A 486 52.36 23.04 -40.52
N PRO A 487 52.01 24.38 -40.57
CA PRO A 487 51.34 25.28 -39.55
C PRO A 487 50.45 26.52 -40.00
N THR A 488 50.06 27.36 -39.01
CA THR A 488 50.16 28.88 -38.91
C THR A 488 48.96 29.87 -39.10
N THR A 489 48.57 30.53 -37.98
CA THR A 489 48.23 32.00 -37.75
C THR A 489 47.04 32.68 -38.48
N THR A 490 46.32 33.69 -37.93
CA THR A 490 46.76 34.97 -37.26
C THR A 490 45.78 35.56 -36.20
N ALA A 491 46.29 36.49 -35.36
CA ALA A 491 45.58 37.48 -34.51
C ALA A 491 46.08 38.92 -34.89
N PRO A 492 45.67 40.11 -34.31
CA PRO A 492 45.58 40.52 -32.87
C PRO A 492 44.32 41.41 -32.56
N ALA A 493 44.11 42.18 -31.45
CA ALA A 493 44.99 42.79 -30.42
C ALA A 493 44.31 43.17 -29.06
N THR A 494 45.15 43.49 -28.07
CA THR A 494 44.95 43.87 -26.63
C THR A 494 45.07 45.41 -26.39
N PRO A 495 45.23 46.04 -25.17
CA PRO A 495 45.39 45.59 -23.75
C PRO A 495 44.32 46.20 -22.76
N SER A 496 44.31 46.10 -21.41
CA SER A 496 45.36 46.10 -20.36
C SER A 496 44.90 45.59 -18.95
N SER A 497 45.88 45.39 -18.03
CA SER A 497 45.79 44.93 -16.61
C SER A 497 46.20 46.11 -15.64
N PRO A 498 46.42 46.03 -14.28
CA PRO A 498 46.54 44.86 -13.37
C PRO A 498 46.06 44.96 -11.87
N GLU A 499 46.16 43.81 -11.18
CA GLU A 499 46.54 43.52 -9.75
C GLU A 499 45.80 44.01 -8.46
N ALA A 500 45.86 43.10 -7.46
CA ALA A 500 45.96 43.25 -5.99
C ALA A 500 44.71 43.34 -5.04
N THR A 501 44.74 42.46 -4.02
CA THR A 501 44.07 42.45 -2.69
C THR A 501 44.55 43.65 -1.79
N PRO A 502 44.01 43.99 -0.58
CA PRO A 502 43.21 43.21 0.39
C PRO A 502 42.11 43.99 1.22
N THR A 503 41.68 43.41 2.35
CA THR A 503 41.17 44.03 3.62
C THR A 503 39.73 44.58 3.79
N THR A 504 39.29 44.50 5.07
CA THR A 504 38.03 44.97 5.71
C THR A 504 37.82 46.49 5.66
N PRO A 505 36.59 46.99 5.91
CA PRO A 505 36.40 47.87 7.08
C PRO A 505 35.01 47.78 7.77
N GLU A 506 34.82 48.67 8.75
CA GLU A 506 33.79 48.72 9.81
C GLU A 506 32.82 49.93 9.65
N ALA A 507 31.62 49.83 10.25
CA ALA A 507 30.70 50.87 10.75
C ALA A 507 30.38 52.20 10.01
N THR A 508 29.07 52.51 9.91
CA THR A 508 28.45 53.86 10.10
C THR A 508 26.91 53.69 10.23
N THR A 509 26.34 53.57 11.43
CA THR A 509 25.69 54.64 12.24
C THR A 509 24.67 55.55 11.54
N THR A 510 23.43 55.56 12.05
CA THR A 510 22.68 56.79 12.32
C THR A 510 22.11 56.75 13.74
N ASP A 511 22.11 57.91 14.38
CA ASP A 511 21.89 58.13 15.81
C ASP A 511 20.61 58.94 16.04
N THR A 512 19.96 58.80 17.19
CA THR A 512 19.09 59.85 17.77
C THR A 512 18.86 59.60 19.25
N SER A 513 19.03 60.65 20.05
CA SER A 513 19.34 60.54 21.47
C SER A 513 18.43 61.39 22.37
N ILE A 514 18.07 60.85 23.55
CA ILE A 514 18.04 61.56 24.86
C ILE A 514 16.91 62.65 25.03
N PRO A 515 16.47 63.08 26.25
CA PRO A 515 16.92 62.81 27.64
C PRO A 515 15.84 62.30 28.63
N ALA A 516 16.28 62.08 29.89
CA ALA A 516 15.48 61.80 31.08
C ALA A 516 15.26 63.03 32.00
N GLY A 517 14.31 62.93 32.94
CA GLY A 517 14.10 63.83 34.11
C GLY A 517 12.86 63.43 34.93
N THR A 518 12.97 62.88 36.16
CA THR A 518 13.07 63.53 37.50
C THR A 518 11.76 63.79 38.28
N VAL A 519 11.62 63.11 39.44
CA VAL A 519 11.15 63.63 40.77
C VAL A 519 9.63 63.70 41.15
N VAL A 520 9.17 62.66 41.87
CA VAL A 520 8.34 62.59 43.15
C VAL A 520 6.95 63.33 43.27
N PRO A 521 6.15 63.24 44.38
CA PRO A 521 4.85 62.50 44.46
C PRO A 521 3.59 63.38 44.75
N PRO A 522 2.36 62.80 44.82
CA PRO A 522 1.73 62.33 46.10
C PRO A 522 0.74 61.14 45.94
N SER A 523 0.03 60.56 46.94
CA SER A 523 0.34 60.21 48.36
C SER A 523 -0.82 59.38 49.01
N SER A 524 -0.52 58.34 49.83
CA SER A 524 -1.43 57.62 50.79
C SER A 524 -2.66 56.84 50.24
N VAL A 525 -3.00 55.62 50.71
CA VAL A 525 -3.71 55.39 51.99
C VAL A 525 -3.66 53.90 52.49
N LEU A 526 -3.58 53.75 53.81
CA LEU A 526 -3.89 52.59 54.70
C LEU A 526 -3.18 51.22 54.56
N THR A 527 -2.09 51.15 55.31
CA THR A 527 -1.78 50.07 56.28
C THR A 527 -2.99 49.44 57.00
N LEU A 528 -3.10 48.10 56.99
CA LEU A 528 -3.64 47.32 58.13
C LEU A 528 -3.17 45.85 58.22
N TRP A 529 -2.57 45.29 57.16
CA TRP A 529 -2.27 43.84 57.10
C TRP A 529 -0.93 43.39 57.71
N LYS A 530 0.03 44.30 57.96
CA LYS A 530 1.37 43.94 58.43
C LYS A 530 1.49 43.63 59.93
N LEU A 531 0.44 43.83 60.72
CA LEU A 531 0.45 43.48 62.16
C LEU A 531 -0.05 42.06 62.47
N VAL A 532 -0.91 41.49 61.63
CA VAL A 532 -1.48 40.14 61.84
C VAL A 532 -0.44 39.05 61.54
N LEU A 533 0.40 39.25 60.52
CA LEU A 533 1.45 38.30 60.15
C LEU A 533 2.55 38.16 61.23
N LEU A 534 2.82 39.23 61.99
CA LEU A 534 3.92 39.25 62.97
C LEU A 534 3.61 38.49 64.26
N VAL A 535 2.33 38.28 64.58
CA VAL A 535 1.90 37.57 65.81
C VAL A 535 1.78 36.05 65.57
N MET A 536 1.39 35.63 64.37
CA MET A 536 1.31 34.21 64.00
C MET A 536 2.69 33.52 63.89
N LEU A 537 3.77 34.29 63.65
CA LEU A 537 5.14 33.78 63.52
C LEU A 537 5.87 33.53 64.85
N VAL A 538 5.24 33.77 66.01
CA VAL A 538 5.91 33.70 67.34
C VAL A 538 5.52 32.48 68.17
N LEU A 539 4.50 31.69 67.76
CA LEU A 539 3.95 30.59 68.59
C LEU A 539 4.28 29.16 68.15
N PHE A 540 5.06 28.94 67.08
CA PHE A 540 5.60 27.62 66.74
C PHE A 540 7.13 27.63 66.70
N LYS A 541 7.75 27.48 67.88
CA LYS A 541 9.17 27.17 68.04
C LYS A 541 9.39 25.79 68.66
N SER A 542 9.41 24.76 67.83
CA SER A 542 10.20 23.53 68.08
C SER A 542 10.34 22.72 66.78
N VAL A 543 11.55 22.16 66.59
CA VAL A 543 11.99 21.28 65.47
C VAL A 543 12.29 21.99 64.13
N GLY A 544 13.52 21.77 63.64
CA GLY A 544 13.86 21.83 62.21
C GLY A 544 14.45 23.14 61.66
N ALA A 545 15.78 23.19 61.53
CA ALA A 545 16.48 24.05 60.56
C ALA A 545 17.90 23.51 60.31
N GLN A 546 18.01 22.41 59.55
CA GLN A 546 19.27 22.16 58.83
C GLN A 546 19.40 23.18 57.70
N THR A 547 20.64 23.50 57.34
CA THR A 547 20.98 24.44 56.27
C THR A 547 20.37 24.00 54.94
N ALA A 548 19.46 24.81 54.39
CA ALA A 548 19.06 24.70 53.00
C ALA A 548 20.26 25.12 52.12
N THR A 549 20.88 24.16 51.46
CA THR A 549 21.73 24.42 50.30
C THR A 549 20.87 24.98 49.16
N GLU A 550 21.44 25.90 48.37
CA GLU A 550 20.79 26.39 47.16
C GLU A 550 20.45 25.21 46.24
N SER A 551 19.26 25.25 45.64
CA SER A 551 18.85 24.26 44.65
C SER A 551 19.65 24.49 43.37
N GLU A 552 20.72 23.74 43.18
CA GLU A 552 21.33 23.60 41.86
C GLU A 552 20.25 23.14 40.88
N THR A 553 19.96 23.97 39.88
CA THR A 553 19.15 23.56 38.74
C THR A 553 19.98 22.56 37.94
N THR A 554 19.73 21.26 38.12
CA THR A 554 20.42 20.18 37.40
C THR A 554 20.22 20.37 35.89
N ALA A 555 21.22 20.94 35.22
CA ALA A 555 21.18 21.20 33.80
C ALA A 555 21.36 19.89 33.02
N CYS A 556 20.26 19.20 32.74
CA CYS A 556 20.27 18.02 31.89
C CYS A 556 20.74 18.40 30.47
N GLY A 557 21.63 17.60 29.90
CA GLY A 557 22.00 17.70 28.49
C GLY A 557 20.87 17.26 27.55
N LEU A 558 21.16 17.25 26.24
CA LEU A 558 20.27 16.66 25.23
C LEU A 558 19.89 15.22 25.63
N ARG A 559 18.61 14.87 25.52
CA ARG A 559 18.12 13.54 25.84
C ARG A 559 18.72 12.50 24.88
N VAL A 560 19.35 11.46 25.44
CA VAL A 560 19.88 10.32 24.69
C VAL A 560 19.28 9.03 25.26
N ARG A 561 18.64 8.24 24.40
CA ARG A 561 18.15 6.88 24.73
C ARG A 561 19.20 5.85 24.33
N ARG A 562 19.46 4.87 25.19
CA ARG A 562 20.47 3.81 24.98
C ARG A 562 19.85 2.43 25.18
N ALA A 563 20.53 1.39 24.71
CA ALA A 563 20.13 0.02 24.96
C ALA A 563 20.21 -0.32 26.45
N TRP A 564 19.27 -1.12 26.94
CA TRP A 564 19.29 -1.63 28.32
C TRP A 564 20.63 -2.30 28.72
N GLY A 565 21.26 -3.03 27.80
CA GLY A 565 22.54 -3.70 28.04
C GLY A 565 23.70 -2.75 28.38
N VAL A 566 23.60 -1.48 27.96
CA VAL A 566 24.63 -0.43 28.14
C VAL A 566 24.38 0.44 29.39
N PHE A 567 23.17 0.41 29.95
CA PHE A 567 22.87 1.15 31.19
C PHE A 567 23.71 0.64 32.37
N SER A 568 24.21 1.55 33.21
CA SER A 568 24.85 1.18 34.47
C SER A 568 23.82 0.60 35.45
N SER A 569 24.27 -0.14 36.47
CA SER A 569 23.36 -0.63 37.53
C SER A 569 22.60 0.51 38.21
N VAL A 570 23.25 1.66 38.41
CA VAL A 570 22.65 2.86 39.00
C VAL A 570 21.55 3.43 38.09
N ASP A 571 21.75 3.45 36.77
CA ASP A 571 20.74 3.94 35.82
C ASP A 571 19.55 2.95 35.73
N LYS A 572 19.80 1.64 35.81
CA LYS A 572 18.75 0.60 35.86
C LYS A 572 17.92 0.70 37.15
N GLU A 573 18.57 0.91 38.29
CA GLU A 573 17.90 1.18 39.58
C GLU A 573 17.08 2.46 39.52
N LEU A 574 17.62 3.55 38.96
CA LEU A 574 16.91 4.82 38.79
C LEU A 574 15.66 4.67 37.90
N TYR A 575 15.75 3.86 36.83
CA TYR A 575 14.61 3.59 35.95
C TYR A 575 13.54 2.70 36.60
N ARG A 576 13.95 1.62 37.30
CA ARG A 576 13.04 0.80 38.14
C ARG A 576 12.29 1.69 39.13
N ASP A 577 13.02 2.50 39.89
CA ASP A 577 12.47 3.33 40.94
C ASP A 577 11.45 4.35 40.40
N ALA A 578 11.74 4.96 39.24
CA ALA A 578 10.82 5.87 38.58
C ALA A 578 9.52 5.16 38.15
N ILE A 579 9.60 3.92 37.67
CA ILE A 579 8.43 3.12 37.30
C ILE A 579 7.62 2.72 38.53
N ASN A 580 8.25 2.25 39.62
CA ASN A 580 7.53 1.96 40.85
C ASN A 580 6.87 3.24 41.39
N ALA A 581 7.57 4.39 41.40
CA ALA A 581 6.97 5.67 41.77
C ALA A 581 5.76 6.04 40.89
N ALA A 582 5.81 5.77 39.58
CA ALA A 582 4.69 5.99 38.66
C ALA A 582 3.50 5.05 38.92
N MET A 583 3.76 3.80 39.29
CA MET A 583 2.73 2.83 39.68
C MET A 583 2.10 3.19 41.02
N ALA A 584 2.91 3.45 42.06
CA ALA A 584 2.47 3.81 43.41
C ALA A 584 1.67 5.12 43.45
N GLN A 585 2.00 6.09 42.60
CA GLN A 585 1.21 7.31 42.43
C GLN A 585 0.00 7.13 41.48
N GLY A 586 -0.17 5.96 40.87
CA GLY A 586 -1.27 5.68 39.95
C GLY A 586 -1.23 6.52 38.66
N TYR A 587 -0.03 6.86 38.18
CA TYR A 587 0.19 7.46 36.86
C TYR A 587 0.34 6.40 35.77
N HIS A 588 1.04 5.29 36.05
CA HIS A 588 1.27 4.22 35.08
C HIS A 588 -0.05 3.66 34.51
N VAL A 589 -1.03 3.39 35.40
CA VAL A 589 -2.36 2.91 35.02
C VAL A 589 -3.18 3.92 34.19
N LEU A 590 -2.96 5.23 34.36
CA LEU A 590 -3.61 6.23 33.52
C LEU A 590 -3.07 6.19 32.08
N PHE A 591 -1.78 5.91 31.88
CA PHE A 591 -1.22 5.72 30.54
C PHE A 591 -1.72 4.42 29.90
N MET A 592 -1.80 3.33 30.66
CA MET A 592 -2.45 2.08 30.23
C MET A 592 -3.89 2.33 29.75
N GLU A 593 -4.70 3.05 30.52
CA GLU A 593 -6.09 3.39 30.17
C GLU A 593 -6.22 4.37 28.97
N VAL A 594 -5.15 5.10 28.60
CA VAL A 594 -5.12 5.88 27.34
C VAL A 594 -4.99 4.95 26.14
N LEU A 595 -4.06 3.99 26.17
CA LEU A 595 -3.90 3.03 25.05
C LEU A 595 -5.13 2.13 24.93
N SER A 596 -5.65 1.64 26.06
CA SER A 596 -6.76 0.68 26.13
C SER A 596 -8.09 1.24 25.61
N ASN A 597 -8.21 2.57 25.51
CA ASN A 597 -9.37 3.23 24.95
C ASN A 597 -9.53 2.89 23.45
N ARG A 598 -10.69 2.35 23.04
CA ARG A 598 -10.91 1.84 21.68
C ARG A 598 -10.57 2.84 20.56
N PRO A 599 -11.04 4.11 20.57
CA PRO A 599 -10.53 5.17 19.69
C PRO A 599 -9.00 5.32 19.67
N SER A 600 -8.35 5.46 20.83
CA SER A 600 -6.89 5.57 20.95
C SER A 600 -6.18 4.37 20.33
N PHE A 601 -6.55 3.14 20.73
CA PHE A 601 -5.96 1.92 20.19
C PHE A 601 -6.17 1.78 18.68
N THR A 602 -7.36 2.13 18.17
CA THR A 602 -7.66 2.02 16.73
C THR A 602 -6.76 2.95 15.92
N GLU A 603 -6.52 4.15 16.42
CA GLU A 603 -5.58 5.10 15.82
C GLU A 603 -4.13 4.62 15.94
N ALA A 604 -3.72 4.23 17.16
CA ALA A 604 -2.37 3.80 17.50
C ALA A 604 -1.95 2.51 16.79
N GLU A 605 -2.85 1.53 16.62
CA GLU A 605 -2.47 0.18 16.21
C GLU A 605 -3.08 -0.28 14.88
N ARG A 606 -3.91 0.54 14.23
CA ARG A 606 -4.55 0.16 12.94
C ARG A 606 -4.44 1.21 11.84
N THR A 607 -3.58 2.21 12.02
CA THR A 607 -3.39 3.26 11.01
C THR A 607 -1.92 3.61 10.83
N SER A 608 -1.61 4.31 9.75
CA SER A 608 -0.33 4.98 9.54
C SER A 608 0.09 5.94 10.65
N GLY A 609 -0.82 6.35 11.54
CA GLY A 609 -0.48 7.13 12.73
C GLY A 609 0.42 6.41 13.74
N MET A 610 0.49 5.07 13.69
CA MET A 610 1.13 4.20 14.70
C MET A 610 2.46 4.71 15.25
N LEU A 611 3.43 4.99 14.38
CA LEU A 611 4.78 5.38 14.81
C LEU A 611 4.82 6.74 15.51
N PHE A 612 4.05 7.71 14.98
CA PHE A 612 4.04 9.08 15.49
C PHE A 612 3.21 9.17 16.77
N TRP A 613 2.10 8.43 16.84
CA TRP A 613 1.28 8.27 18.03
C TRP A 613 2.10 7.73 19.20
N HIS A 614 2.82 6.62 18.97
CA HIS A 614 3.71 6.05 19.98
C HIS A 614 4.86 6.97 20.35
N ARG A 615 5.43 7.73 19.40
CA ARG A 615 6.45 8.75 19.70
C ARG A 615 5.95 9.82 20.69
N ARG A 616 4.75 10.38 20.50
CA ARG A 616 4.13 11.33 21.44
C ARG A 616 3.84 10.66 22.79
N PHE A 617 3.35 9.43 22.79
CA PHE A 617 3.01 8.66 24.00
C PHE A 617 4.25 8.36 24.87
N LEU A 618 5.35 7.89 24.25
CA LEU A 618 6.63 7.65 24.91
C LEU A 618 7.23 8.93 25.51
N LEU A 619 7.15 10.06 24.82
CA LEU A 619 7.62 11.35 25.34
C LEU A 619 6.80 11.82 26.55
N ALA A 620 5.47 11.69 26.50
CA ALA A 620 4.62 12.03 27.64
C ALA A 620 4.91 11.13 28.85
N TYR A 621 5.13 9.83 28.64
CA TYR A 621 5.50 8.90 29.72
C TYR A 621 6.88 9.23 30.30
N GLU A 622 7.86 9.54 29.46
CA GLU A 622 9.19 9.98 29.90
C GLU A 622 9.13 11.31 30.68
N ASN A 623 8.33 12.28 30.22
CA ASN A 623 8.09 13.55 30.90
C ASN A 623 7.43 13.33 32.27
N MET A 624 6.48 12.39 32.36
CA MET A 624 5.88 11.97 33.63
C MET A 624 6.94 11.41 34.58
N LEU A 625 7.73 10.40 34.17
CA LEU A 625 8.77 9.81 35.01
C LEU A 625 9.78 10.86 35.53
N ARG A 626 10.23 11.77 34.65
CA ARG A 626 11.19 12.84 34.98
C ARG A 626 10.64 13.86 35.99
N SER A 627 9.32 13.94 36.15
CA SER A 627 8.66 14.90 37.05
C SER A 627 8.43 14.37 38.48
N LEU A 628 8.49 13.06 38.71
CA LEU A 628 8.05 12.46 39.99
C LEU A 628 8.99 12.78 41.16
N GLU A 629 10.30 12.85 40.90
CA GLU A 629 11.33 13.21 41.88
C GLU A 629 12.48 13.97 41.20
N PRO A 630 13.17 14.91 41.88
CA PRO A 630 14.30 15.65 41.30
C PRO A 630 15.43 14.77 40.74
N ARG A 631 15.66 13.56 41.31
CA ARG A 631 16.67 12.61 40.81
C ARG A 631 16.32 12.01 39.46
N PHE A 632 15.05 12.01 39.05
CA PHE A 632 14.62 11.52 37.74
C PHE A 632 14.70 12.60 36.65
N ALA A 633 15.01 13.86 36.99
CA ALA A 633 14.89 15.00 36.07
C ALA A 633 15.64 14.85 34.73
N CYS A 634 16.69 14.03 34.68
CA CYS A 634 17.47 13.74 33.47
C CYS A 634 17.25 12.33 32.86
N LEU A 635 16.35 11.52 33.43
CA LEU A 635 16.07 10.14 33.00
C LEU A 635 15.57 10.08 31.55
N THR A 636 15.98 9.04 30.82
CA THR A 636 15.47 8.68 29.49
C THR A 636 14.99 7.24 29.49
N ILE A 637 14.03 6.90 28.63
CA ILE A 637 13.56 5.51 28.48
C ILE A 637 14.65 4.69 27.74
N PRO A 638 15.20 3.60 28.32
CA PRO A 638 16.06 2.69 27.59
C PRO A 638 15.28 1.93 26.52
N TYR A 639 15.92 1.59 25.40
CA TYR A 639 15.32 0.70 24.40
C TYR A 639 15.75 -0.75 24.62
N TRP A 640 14.88 -1.69 24.26
CA TRP A 640 15.17 -3.12 24.30
C TRP A 640 15.63 -3.61 22.92
N ASP A 641 16.92 -3.88 22.79
CA ASP A 641 17.52 -4.44 21.58
C ASP A 641 17.20 -5.94 21.42
N PHE A 642 15.96 -6.22 21.00
CA PHE A 642 15.48 -7.58 20.72
C PHE A 642 16.12 -8.21 19.47
N PHE A 643 16.70 -7.40 18.57
CA PHE A 643 17.42 -7.91 17.39
C PHE A 643 18.73 -8.60 17.81
N ALA A 644 19.48 -8.01 18.75
CA ALA A 644 20.65 -8.67 19.33
C ALA A 644 20.30 -9.90 20.19
N ASP A 645 19.13 -9.91 20.83
CA ASP A 645 18.65 -11.08 21.58
C ASP A 645 18.18 -12.21 20.62
N TYR A 646 17.60 -11.88 19.47
CA TYR A 646 17.32 -12.83 18.38
C TYR A 646 18.59 -13.45 17.81
N ALA A 647 19.64 -12.65 17.57
CA ALA A 647 20.94 -13.14 17.11
C ALA A 647 21.53 -14.22 18.04
N LYS A 648 21.31 -14.10 19.36
CA LYS A 648 21.69 -15.14 20.35
C LYS A 648 20.81 -16.40 20.25
N ALA A 649 19.52 -16.25 19.94
CA ALA A 649 18.61 -17.38 19.78
C ALA A 649 18.99 -18.24 18.56
N VAL A 650 19.21 -17.61 17.40
CA VAL A 650 19.54 -18.35 16.16
C VAL A 650 20.96 -18.92 16.16
N SER A 651 21.90 -18.34 16.92
CA SER A 651 23.24 -18.92 17.13
C SER A 651 23.29 -20.04 18.17
N GLY A 652 22.16 -20.39 18.80
CA GLY A 652 22.09 -21.49 19.77
C GLY A 652 22.68 -21.19 21.16
N VAL A 653 23.07 -19.93 21.44
CA VAL A 653 23.55 -19.47 22.76
C VAL A 653 22.47 -19.65 23.84
N CYS A 654 21.20 -19.68 23.43
CA CYS A 654 20.01 -19.74 24.27
C CYS A 654 18.83 -20.26 23.44
N SER A 655 17.75 -20.72 24.10
CA SER A 655 16.63 -21.38 23.42
C SER A 655 15.23 -20.84 23.74
N SER A 656 15.11 -19.86 24.63
CA SER A 656 13.82 -19.29 25.05
C SER A 656 13.82 -17.77 25.06
N PHE A 657 12.63 -17.19 24.92
CA PHE A 657 12.39 -15.75 24.81
C PHE A 657 13.07 -14.98 25.95
N GLN A 658 12.83 -15.37 27.20
CA GLN A 658 13.53 -14.79 28.36
C GLN A 658 15.00 -15.23 28.45
N GLY A 659 15.32 -16.50 28.19
CA GLY A 659 16.70 -17.01 28.30
C GLY A 659 17.69 -16.30 27.35
N CYS A 660 17.20 -15.83 26.21
CA CYS A 660 17.98 -15.06 25.26
C CYS A 660 18.14 -13.58 25.62
N SER A 661 17.19 -12.99 26.35
CA SER A 661 17.24 -11.56 26.66
C SER A 661 17.79 -11.24 28.04
N GLN A 662 18.86 -10.44 28.10
CA GLN A 662 19.32 -9.84 29.37
C GLN A 662 18.24 -8.93 29.95
N PHE A 663 17.55 -8.15 29.10
CA PHE A 663 16.50 -7.23 29.53
C PHE A 663 15.34 -7.99 30.21
N LEU A 664 14.82 -9.06 29.58
CA LEU A 664 13.71 -9.82 30.17
C LEU A 664 14.12 -10.54 31.47
N GLN A 665 15.37 -10.99 31.61
CA GLN A 665 15.88 -11.60 32.85
C GLN A 665 16.04 -10.57 33.98
N GLU A 666 16.50 -9.38 33.65
CA GLU A 666 16.78 -8.32 34.61
C GLU A 666 15.53 -7.50 35.03
N PHE A 667 14.52 -7.44 34.15
CA PHE A 667 13.33 -6.59 34.28
C PHE A 667 12.05 -7.42 34.54
N GLY A 668 12.04 -8.12 35.67
CA GLY A 668 10.91 -8.90 36.21
C GLY A 668 10.81 -10.36 35.75
N GLY A 669 11.17 -10.67 34.50
CA GLY A 669 10.98 -12.01 33.93
C GLY A 669 9.50 -12.46 33.87
N SER A 670 9.30 -13.78 33.77
CA SER A 670 8.00 -14.46 33.66
C SER A 670 7.64 -15.36 34.85
N ASN A 671 8.49 -15.40 35.89
CA ASN A 671 8.25 -16.24 37.07
C ASN A 671 7.22 -15.58 37.99
N GLY A 672 6.09 -16.27 38.23
CA GLY A 672 5.01 -15.79 39.07
C GLY A 672 4.00 -16.90 39.37
N SER A 673 2.98 -16.59 40.16
CA SER A 673 1.86 -17.53 40.37
C SER A 673 0.96 -17.52 39.13
N GLN A 674 0.51 -18.68 38.64
CA GLN A 674 -0.46 -18.70 37.55
C GLN A 674 -1.76 -18.01 37.97
N SER A 675 -2.27 -17.20 37.05
CA SER A 675 -3.42 -16.32 37.27
C SER A 675 -4.21 -16.15 35.97
N ASN A 676 -5.54 -16.09 36.11
CA ASN A 676 -6.45 -15.75 35.03
C ASN A 676 -7.01 -14.36 35.36
N HIS A 677 -6.34 -13.32 34.88
CA HIS A 677 -6.78 -11.94 35.02
C HIS A 677 -7.51 -11.47 33.77
N THR A 678 -8.46 -10.56 33.96
CA THR A 678 -9.17 -9.87 32.88
C THR A 678 -9.07 -8.38 33.09
N PHE A 679 -8.63 -7.66 32.07
CA PHE A 679 -8.68 -6.19 32.05
C PHE A 679 -10.06 -5.73 31.56
N GLY A 680 -10.57 -4.64 32.14
CA GLY A 680 -11.82 -4.01 31.70
C GLY A 680 -13.06 -4.93 31.69
N ASP A 681 -13.78 -4.93 30.56
CA ASP A 681 -14.92 -5.82 30.35
C ASP A 681 -14.46 -7.27 30.09
N SER A 682 -15.21 -8.19 30.68
CA SER A 682 -15.06 -9.65 30.85
C SER A 682 -14.65 -10.53 29.65
N SER A 683 -14.32 -9.95 28.50
CA SER A 683 -13.91 -10.64 27.27
C SER A 683 -12.40 -10.67 27.01
N LEU A 684 -11.61 -9.80 27.66
CA LEU A 684 -10.16 -9.69 27.46
C LEU A 684 -9.39 -10.49 28.52
N ALA A 685 -9.10 -11.76 28.24
CA ALA A 685 -8.33 -12.61 29.13
C ALA A 685 -6.82 -12.42 28.94
N ALA A 686 -6.14 -11.94 29.98
CA ALA A 686 -4.69 -11.90 30.13
C ALA A 686 -4.28 -13.07 31.05
N ASN A 687 -4.23 -14.27 30.49
CA ASN A 687 -3.82 -15.46 31.22
C ASN A 687 -2.29 -15.51 31.29
N GLY A 688 -1.72 -15.87 32.45
CA GLY A 688 -0.28 -15.98 32.58
C GLY A 688 0.20 -16.07 34.02
N SER A 689 1.50 -15.86 34.21
CA SER A 689 2.13 -15.67 35.51
C SER A 689 1.87 -14.24 35.99
N CYS A 690 1.33 -14.09 37.19
CA CYS A 690 1.28 -12.84 37.94
C CYS A 690 2.69 -12.54 38.48
N VAL A 691 3.40 -11.61 37.81
CA VAL A 691 4.79 -11.24 38.11
C VAL A 691 4.85 -9.93 38.89
N ASP A 692 5.35 -9.97 40.12
CA ASP A 692 5.56 -8.79 41.00
C ASP A 692 6.95 -8.15 40.82
N GLY A 693 7.85 -8.80 40.06
CA GLY A 693 9.22 -8.37 39.82
C GLY A 693 10.26 -8.88 40.82
N SER A 694 9.84 -9.45 41.96
CA SER A 694 10.69 -9.82 43.11
C SER A 694 11.80 -10.84 42.79
N GLY A 695 11.64 -11.62 41.72
CA GLY A 695 12.65 -12.56 41.21
C GLY A 695 13.77 -11.94 40.38
N SER A 696 13.83 -10.60 40.25
CA SER A 696 14.75 -9.88 39.35
C SER A 696 15.42 -8.67 40.03
N PRO A 697 16.61 -8.23 39.56
CA PRO A 697 17.32 -7.10 40.17
C PRO A 697 16.68 -5.73 39.91
N TYR A 698 16.01 -5.55 38.76
CA TYR A 698 15.51 -4.25 38.31
C TYR A 698 14.01 -4.25 37.97
N GLY A 699 13.27 -5.31 38.33
CA GLY A 699 11.80 -5.33 38.34
C GLY A 699 11.23 -5.08 39.73
N ASP A 700 10.23 -4.20 39.83
CA ASP A 700 9.39 -4.03 41.02
C ASP A 700 8.04 -3.48 40.56
N PHE A 701 7.06 -4.38 40.50
CA PHE A 701 5.70 -4.12 40.02
C PHE A 701 4.67 -4.35 41.14
N SER A 702 5.14 -4.42 42.39
CA SER A 702 4.31 -4.62 43.60
C SER A 702 3.26 -3.51 43.81
N SER A 703 3.51 -2.33 43.25
CA SER A 703 2.60 -1.17 43.24
C SER A 703 1.61 -1.16 42.06
N PHE A 704 1.60 -2.17 41.18
CA PHE A 704 0.73 -2.19 39.99
C PHE A 704 -0.76 -2.34 40.33
N CYS A 705 -1.59 -1.50 39.71
CA CYS A 705 -3.05 -1.51 39.80
C CYS A 705 -3.67 -1.65 38.40
N GLN A 706 -4.68 -2.51 38.28
CA GLN A 706 -5.36 -2.88 37.03
C GLN A 706 -6.37 -1.85 36.49
N SER A 707 -6.67 -0.79 37.24
CA SER A 707 -7.43 0.39 36.78
C SER A 707 -7.21 1.54 37.77
N SER A 708 -7.28 2.78 37.29
CA SER A 708 -7.25 3.99 38.12
C SER A 708 -8.43 4.13 39.09
N GLU A 709 -9.51 3.37 38.87
CA GLU A 709 -10.67 3.28 39.77
C GLU A 709 -10.48 2.23 40.89
N THR A 710 -9.44 1.39 40.78
CA THR A 710 -9.14 0.35 41.77
C THR A 710 -8.58 1.00 43.03
N LYS A 711 -9.13 0.63 44.20
CA LYS A 711 -8.56 1.07 45.48
C LYS A 711 -7.20 0.41 45.72
N PRO A 712 -6.22 1.08 46.35
CA PRO A 712 -4.88 0.54 46.57
C PRO A 712 -4.87 -0.86 47.23
N GLU A 713 -5.76 -1.14 48.17
CA GLU A 713 -5.88 -2.44 48.84
C GLU A 713 -6.46 -3.58 47.97
N CYS A 714 -6.96 -3.26 46.77
CA CYS A 714 -7.56 -4.19 45.80
C CYS A 714 -6.74 -4.31 44.50
N CYS A 715 -5.56 -3.70 44.44
CA CYS A 715 -4.67 -3.81 43.30
C CYS A 715 -4.03 -5.21 43.22
N TRP A 716 -3.79 -5.72 42.01
CA TRP A 716 -3.18 -7.04 41.83
C TRP A 716 -1.74 -7.12 42.37
N GLY A 717 -0.99 -6.01 42.37
CA GLY A 717 0.40 -5.97 42.82
C GLY A 717 1.35 -6.80 41.94
N CYS A 718 0.94 -7.11 40.72
CA CYS A 718 1.66 -7.90 39.75
C CYS A 718 1.10 -7.70 38.34
N ILE A 719 1.88 -8.09 37.34
CA ILE A 719 1.53 -7.96 35.91
C ILE A 719 1.40 -9.36 35.30
N PRO A 720 0.30 -9.69 34.59
CA PRO A 720 0.16 -10.97 33.90
C PRO A 720 1.11 -11.06 32.69
N ARG A 721 2.05 -12.02 32.72
CA ARG A 721 3.02 -12.28 31.65
C ARG A 721 2.94 -13.72 31.15
N GLY A 722 3.25 -13.93 29.86
CA GLY A 722 3.36 -15.26 29.26
C GLY A 722 4.50 -16.12 29.83
N PRO A 723 4.53 -17.43 29.49
CA PRO A 723 5.55 -18.37 29.95
C PRO A 723 6.88 -18.21 29.18
N TRP A 724 7.54 -17.06 29.30
CA TRP A 724 8.71 -16.69 28.48
C TRP A 724 9.93 -17.61 28.58
N LEU A 725 9.98 -18.49 29.59
CA LEU A 725 11.00 -19.54 29.70
C LEU A 725 10.73 -20.75 28.80
N ASP A 726 9.47 -21.00 28.44
CA ASP A 726 9.02 -22.07 27.55
C ASP A 726 8.72 -21.57 26.11
N THR A 727 8.43 -20.27 25.94
CA THR A 727 8.27 -19.63 24.62
C THR A 727 9.62 -19.50 23.90
N ARG A 728 9.66 -19.76 22.59
CA ARG A 728 10.84 -19.50 21.74
C ARG A 728 10.96 -18.01 21.41
N PHE A 729 12.15 -17.54 21.05
CA PHE A 729 12.30 -16.18 20.52
C PHE A 729 11.65 -16.13 19.12
N PRO A 730 10.83 -15.10 18.79
CA PRO A 730 10.15 -15.04 17.50
C PRO A 730 11.11 -14.81 16.33
N SER A 731 10.66 -15.28 15.17
CA SER A 731 11.35 -15.30 13.87
C SER A 731 11.17 -14.00 13.06
N GLY A 732 12.01 -13.78 12.03
CA GLY A 732 11.91 -12.62 11.13
C GLY A 732 12.51 -11.33 11.69
N LEU A 733 13.49 -11.47 12.58
CA LEU A 733 14.18 -10.38 13.29
C LEU A 733 15.68 -10.34 12.95
N GLY A 734 16.10 -10.97 11.85
CA GLY A 734 17.47 -10.93 11.37
C GLY A 734 17.82 -9.64 10.62
N TYR A 735 19.11 -9.53 10.29
CA TYR A 735 19.67 -8.39 9.57
C TYR A 735 19.05 -8.18 8.18
N ALA A 736 18.71 -9.24 7.46
CA ALA A 736 18.05 -9.14 6.16
C ALA A 736 16.69 -8.44 6.30
N SER A 737 15.84 -8.95 7.19
CA SER A 737 14.53 -8.38 7.50
C SER A 737 14.61 -6.90 7.93
N LEU A 738 15.58 -6.53 8.78
CA LEU A 738 15.76 -5.13 9.20
C LEU A 738 16.31 -4.23 8.07
N ALA A 739 17.26 -4.72 7.28
CA ALA A 739 17.80 -3.96 6.14
C ALA A 739 16.75 -3.75 5.04
N SER A 740 15.92 -4.77 4.73
CA SER A 740 14.73 -4.64 3.88
C SER A 740 13.82 -3.52 4.36
N LEU A 741 13.55 -3.53 5.67
CA LEU A 741 12.61 -2.61 6.29
C LEU A 741 13.07 -1.16 6.23
N VAL A 742 14.36 -0.87 6.49
CA VAL A 742 14.86 0.52 6.54
C VAL A 742 15.35 1.07 5.21
N SER A 743 15.93 0.25 4.32
CA SER A 743 16.65 0.73 3.12
C SER A 743 15.83 0.72 1.83
N LEU A 744 14.78 -0.09 1.72
CA LEU A 744 14.07 -0.30 0.44
C LEU A 744 13.06 0.82 0.09
N PRO A 745 12.90 1.16 -1.21
CA PRO A 745 12.16 2.34 -1.67
C PRO A 745 10.63 2.17 -1.69
N PHE A 746 10.05 1.43 -0.74
CA PHE A 746 8.61 1.09 -0.73
C PHE A 746 7.70 2.12 -0.03
N GLY A 747 8.27 3.15 0.61
CA GLY A 747 7.53 4.25 1.22
C GLY A 747 7.06 4.00 2.66
N PHE A 748 6.61 5.07 3.31
CA PHE A 748 6.26 5.08 4.72
C PHE A 748 5.16 4.09 5.10
N SER A 749 4.14 3.88 4.25
CA SER A 749 3.03 2.99 4.61
C SER A 749 3.50 1.54 4.67
N TRP A 750 4.35 1.13 3.73
CA TRP A 750 4.90 -0.22 3.68
C TRP A 750 5.84 -0.42 4.87
N PHE A 751 6.74 0.53 5.13
CA PHE A 751 7.62 0.52 6.29
C PHE A 751 6.84 0.37 7.60
N SER A 752 5.90 1.29 7.87
CA SER A 752 5.11 1.31 9.10
C SER A 752 4.25 0.05 9.27
N SER A 753 3.65 -0.46 8.18
CA SER A 753 2.85 -1.69 8.22
C SER A 753 3.71 -2.93 8.51
N ASN A 754 4.88 -3.08 7.89
CA ASN A 754 5.74 -4.26 8.09
C ASN A 754 6.48 -4.22 9.43
N LEU A 755 6.89 -3.03 9.89
CA LEU A 755 7.44 -2.84 11.24
C LEU A 755 6.42 -3.25 12.30
N HIS A 756 5.15 -2.83 12.14
CA HIS A 756 4.10 -3.22 13.05
C HIS A 756 3.76 -4.72 12.89
N PHE A 757 3.14 -5.11 11.78
CA PHE A 757 2.49 -6.42 11.65
C PHE A 757 3.45 -7.57 11.33
N GLY A 758 4.63 -7.27 10.79
CA GLY A 758 5.69 -8.26 10.57
C GLY A 758 6.52 -8.52 11.83
N MET A 759 7.07 -7.47 12.44
CA MET A 759 8.03 -7.59 13.56
C MET A 759 7.40 -7.40 14.95
N LEU A 760 6.76 -6.25 15.20
CA LEU A 760 6.26 -5.91 16.54
C LEU A 760 5.18 -6.90 17.02
N THR A 761 4.24 -7.24 16.15
CA THR A 761 3.15 -8.19 16.45
C THR A 761 3.69 -9.58 16.83
N ALA A 762 4.84 -10.01 16.29
CA ALA A 762 5.47 -11.28 16.69
C ALA A 762 6.01 -11.22 18.14
N ILE A 763 6.63 -10.10 18.55
CA ILE A 763 7.09 -9.87 19.93
C ILE A 763 5.90 -9.81 20.91
N HIS A 764 4.81 -9.11 20.58
CA HIS A 764 3.59 -9.09 21.41
C HIS A 764 3.03 -10.51 21.59
N ASN A 765 2.94 -11.30 20.51
CA ASN A 765 2.46 -12.68 20.54
C ASN A 765 3.35 -13.59 21.41
N ALA A 766 4.68 -13.45 21.33
CA ALA A 766 5.62 -14.22 22.16
C ALA A 766 5.58 -13.81 23.65
N ALA A 767 5.29 -12.54 23.93
CA ALA A 767 5.18 -12.04 25.29
C ALA A 767 3.89 -12.50 26.00
N ASP A 768 2.77 -12.63 25.28
CA ASP A 768 1.47 -13.08 25.80
C ASP A 768 1.00 -12.30 27.06
N GLY A 769 0.02 -12.79 27.80
CA GLY A 769 -0.49 -12.13 29.02
C GLY A 769 -1.08 -10.76 28.71
N ALA A 770 -0.60 -9.71 29.38
CA ALA A 770 -1.04 -8.33 29.12
C ALA A 770 -0.69 -7.85 27.70
N MET A 771 0.46 -8.26 27.13
CA MET A 771 0.97 -7.75 25.85
C MET A 771 0.09 -8.10 24.65
N ILE A 772 -0.80 -9.10 24.77
CA ILE A 772 -1.75 -9.49 23.72
C ILE A 772 -3.15 -8.85 23.90
N THR A 773 -3.27 -7.78 24.68
CA THR A 773 -4.55 -7.11 24.99
C THR A 773 -4.53 -5.62 24.61
N TYR A 774 -5.69 -4.96 24.71
CA TYR A 774 -5.81 -3.51 24.61
C TYR A 774 -4.95 -2.79 25.68
N ASP A 775 -4.77 -3.45 26.82
CA ASP A 775 -4.02 -2.99 27.99
C ASP A 775 -2.52 -3.37 27.93
N ALA A 776 -1.94 -3.56 26.74
CA ALA A 776 -0.52 -3.94 26.60
C ALA A 776 0.46 -3.00 27.34
N ALA A 777 0.14 -1.71 27.44
CA ALA A 777 0.90 -0.73 28.21
C ALA A 777 0.83 -0.90 29.75
N ALA A 778 0.11 -1.91 30.24
CA ALA A 778 0.17 -2.40 31.63
C ALA A 778 1.52 -3.04 31.97
N ASP A 779 2.19 -3.64 30.97
CA ASP A 779 3.56 -4.13 31.15
C ASP A 779 4.55 -2.99 30.87
N PRO A 780 5.40 -2.59 31.84
CA PRO A 780 6.38 -1.53 31.60
C PRO A 780 7.38 -1.87 30.48
N MET A 781 7.53 -3.14 30.09
CA MET A 781 8.27 -3.53 28.88
C MET A 781 7.76 -2.84 27.62
N PHE A 782 6.46 -2.55 27.52
CA PHE A 782 5.84 -1.87 26.38
C PHE A 782 6.61 -0.61 25.97
N TYR A 783 7.01 0.20 26.95
CA TYR A 783 7.73 1.46 26.71
C TYR A 783 9.14 1.22 26.17
N ASN A 784 9.81 0.14 26.59
CA ASN A 784 11.14 -0.24 26.13
C ASN A 784 11.09 -0.87 24.72
N LEU A 785 10.04 -1.64 24.44
CA LEU A 785 9.75 -2.23 23.12
C LEU A 785 9.44 -1.14 22.09
N HIS A 786 8.51 -0.23 22.39
CA HIS A 786 8.17 0.86 21.48
C HIS A 786 9.29 1.91 21.36
N ALA A 787 10.19 2.03 22.34
CA ALA A 787 11.43 2.80 22.16
C ALA A 787 12.36 2.18 21.10
N THR A 788 12.36 0.85 20.92
CA THR A 788 13.09 0.20 19.83
C THR A 788 12.39 0.37 18.48
N VAL A 789 11.05 0.28 18.44
CA VAL A 789 10.25 0.59 17.24
C VAL A 789 10.51 2.03 16.79
N ASP A 790 10.57 2.97 17.73
CA ASP A 790 10.85 4.38 17.47
C ASP A 790 12.30 4.65 17.01
N LEU A 791 13.28 3.85 17.49
CA LEU A 791 14.64 3.80 16.96
C LEU A 791 14.65 3.31 15.50
N VAL A 792 13.96 2.21 15.18
CA VAL A 792 13.87 1.70 13.78
C VAL A 792 13.24 2.75 12.86
N HIS A 793 12.20 3.46 13.33
CA HIS A 793 11.64 4.60 12.61
C HIS A 793 12.64 5.76 12.43
N GLN A 794 13.43 6.10 13.44
CA GLN A 794 14.46 7.13 13.29
C GLN A 794 15.56 6.72 12.30
N LEU A 795 15.94 5.43 12.26
CA LEU A 795 16.88 4.89 11.26
C LEU A 795 16.30 4.96 9.85
N TYR A 796 15.05 4.55 9.66
CA TYR A 796 14.34 4.68 8.38
C TYR A 796 14.26 6.16 7.93
N TYR A 797 13.97 7.10 8.84
CA TYR A 797 13.95 8.54 8.51
C TYR A 797 15.35 9.05 8.14
N ASP A 798 16.37 8.72 8.93
CA ASP A 798 17.75 9.13 8.66
C ASP A 798 18.28 8.53 7.35
N CYS A 799 17.77 7.36 6.95
CA CYS A 799 18.08 6.67 5.69
C CYS A 799 17.33 7.26 4.48
N GLN A 800 15.99 7.25 4.51
CA GLN A 800 15.17 7.63 3.35
C GLN A 800 15.03 9.16 3.16
N VAL A 801 15.14 9.94 4.23
CA VAL A 801 14.99 11.41 4.18
C VAL A 801 16.35 12.11 4.30
N GLY A 802 17.26 11.61 5.14
CA GLY A 802 18.67 12.05 5.22
C GLY A 802 18.91 13.50 5.66
N ARG A 803 17.85 14.28 5.97
CA ARG A 803 17.95 15.70 6.32
C ARG A 803 16.85 16.14 7.30
N VAL A 804 17.02 17.32 7.89
CA VAL A 804 15.95 18.02 8.59
C VAL A 804 14.97 18.60 7.57
N LEU A 805 13.67 18.45 7.84
CA LEU A 805 12.59 19.07 7.06
C LEU A 805 12.12 20.37 7.72
N THR A 806 11.73 21.34 6.91
CA THR A 806 11.00 22.53 7.39
C THR A 806 9.56 22.17 7.78
N ASP A 807 8.93 22.97 8.63
CA ASP A 807 7.54 22.72 9.06
C ASP A 807 6.56 22.67 7.88
N ALA A 808 6.76 23.49 6.85
CA ALA A 808 5.97 23.44 5.61
C ALA A 808 6.15 22.11 4.85
N GLU A 809 7.38 21.57 4.80
CA GLU A 809 7.64 20.25 4.23
C GLU A 809 7.08 19.11 5.10
N LYS A 810 7.01 19.26 6.43
CA LYS A 810 6.36 18.25 7.29
C LYS A 810 4.83 18.26 7.14
N GLN A 811 4.25 19.44 6.95
CA GLN A 811 2.80 19.63 6.78
C GLN A 811 2.31 19.22 5.38
N SER A 812 3.17 19.34 4.37
CA SER A 812 2.92 18.93 2.98
C SER A 812 4.16 18.19 2.46
N PRO A 813 4.28 16.87 2.73
CA PRO A 813 5.49 16.09 2.48
C PRO A 813 5.93 16.15 1.01
N PRO A 814 7.20 16.52 0.72
CA PRO A 814 7.73 16.48 -0.64
C PRO A 814 8.00 15.04 -1.12
N SER A 815 7.85 14.06 -0.23
CA SER A 815 8.10 12.66 -0.50
C SER A 815 7.21 11.74 0.35
N ASP A 816 6.71 10.73 -0.30
CA ASP A 816 6.03 9.55 0.22
C ASP A 816 6.83 8.75 1.26
N PHE A 817 8.15 8.98 1.39
CA PHE A 817 8.94 8.40 2.48
C PHE A 817 8.66 9.06 3.85
N VAL A 818 8.10 10.27 3.89
CA VAL A 818 7.86 11.02 5.14
C VAL A 818 6.57 10.56 5.84
N TYR A 819 5.49 10.39 5.07
CA TYR A 819 4.20 9.90 5.57
C TYR A 819 3.32 9.45 4.41
N GLN A 820 2.60 8.34 4.61
CA GLN A 820 1.64 7.80 3.68
C GLN A 820 0.52 7.09 4.45
N THR A 821 -0.71 7.26 4.00
CA THR A 821 -1.89 6.78 4.73
C THR A 821 -2.19 5.30 4.49
N TYR A 822 -2.46 4.56 5.56
CA TYR A 822 -3.14 3.27 5.51
C TYR A 822 -4.03 3.09 6.76
N ALA A 823 -5.06 2.25 6.63
CA ALA A 823 -5.92 1.85 7.74
C ALA A 823 -6.29 0.36 7.59
N MET A 824 -6.33 -0.36 8.70
CA MET A 824 -6.76 -1.76 8.77
C MET A 824 -8.08 -1.89 9.52
N ALA A 825 -8.97 -2.74 9.01
CA ALA A 825 -10.28 -2.97 9.63
C ALA A 825 -10.14 -3.33 11.14
N PRO A 826 -11.05 -2.86 12.02
CA PRO A 826 -12.23 -2.04 11.72
C PRO A 826 -11.98 -0.53 11.56
N ALA A 827 -10.72 -0.05 11.55
CA ALA A 827 -10.44 1.37 11.29
C ALA A 827 -10.90 1.75 9.88
N THR A 828 -11.68 2.84 9.78
CA THR A 828 -12.31 3.27 8.52
C THR A 828 -11.56 4.41 7.83
N SER A 829 -10.61 5.03 8.51
CA SER A 829 -9.88 6.22 8.05
C SER A 829 -8.53 6.33 8.77
N ALA A 830 -7.48 6.64 8.03
CA ALA A 830 -6.17 6.99 8.57
C ALA A 830 -6.11 8.49 8.96
N PRO A 831 -5.30 8.88 9.96
CA PRO A 831 -5.06 10.29 10.24
C PRO A 831 -4.23 10.94 9.12
N SER A 832 -4.37 12.25 8.96
CA SER A 832 -3.45 13.05 8.13
C SER A 832 -2.33 13.64 8.98
N LEU A 833 -1.25 14.09 8.35
CA LEU A 833 -0.17 14.84 9.02
C LEU A 833 -0.66 16.09 9.77
N LEU A 834 -1.74 16.72 9.29
CA LEU A 834 -2.38 17.90 9.88
C LEU A 834 -3.42 17.55 10.96
N SER A 835 -3.71 16.28 11.17
CA SER A 835 -4.69 15.84 12.17
C SER A 835 -4.08 15.88 13.58
N ASN A 836 -4.91 16.17 14.57
CA ASN A 836 -4.54 16.02 15.98
C ASN A 836 -4.69 14.54 16.38
N MET A 837 -3.70 13.98 17.06
CA MET A 837 -3.77 12.64 17.66
C MET A 837 -4.95 12.56 18.63
N THR A 838 -5.73 11.47 18.57
CA THR A 838 -7.00 11.31 19.30
C THR A 838 -6.81 11.15 20.80
N MET A 839 -5.75 10.44 21.22
CA MET A 839 -5.28 10.28 22.63
C MET A 839 -6.31 10.68 23.71
N VAL A 840 -7.18 9.73 24.05
CA VAL A 840 -8.21 9.87 25.08
C VAL A 840 -8.02 8.83 26.17
N TRP A 841 -8.27 9.25 27.40
CA TRP A 841 -8.42 8.41 28.58
C TRP A 841 -9.92 8.22 28.88
N ASN A 842 -10.33 7.04 29.31
CA ASN A 842 -11.70 6.82 29.80
C ASN A 842 -11.71 5.69 30.84
N ALA A 843 -11.98 6.00 32.10
CA ALA A 843 -12.17 4.97 33.11
C ALA A 843 -13.59 4.37 33.05
N SER A 844 -13.69 3.10 33.41
CA SER A 844 -14.86 2.23 33.25
C SER A 844 -16.16 2.71 33.89
N SER A 845 -16.11 3.58 34.91
CA SER A 845 -17.29 4.14 35.58
C SER A 845 -17.55 5.64 35.29
N SER A 846 -16.71 6.27 34.46
CA SER A 846 -16.70 7.74 34.27
C SER A 846 -17.50 8.24 33.06
N GLY A 847 -17.83 9.54 33.06
CA GLY A 847 -18.82 10.19 32.20
C GLY A 847 -18.44 10.42 30.73
N GLY A 848 -17.73 9.49 30.10
CA GLY A 848 -17.25 9.57 28.72
C GLY A 848 -15.78 9.97 28.57
N PRO A 849 -15.19 9.78 27.38
CA PRO A 849 -13.76 9.92 27.15
C PRO A 849 -13.27 11.37 27.34
N VAL A 850 -12.14 11.50 28.02
CA VAL A 850 -11.46 12.78 28.28
C VAL A 850 -10.15 12.81 27.49
N ARG A 851 -9.88 13.92 26.79
CA ARG A 851 -8.60 14.17 26.11
C ARG A 851 -7.44 14.14 27.11
N VAL A 852 -6.30 13.57 26.74
CA VAL A 852 -5.10 13.63 27.58
C VAL A 852 -4.68 15.08 27.91
N ASP A 853 -4.93 16.00 26.96
CA ASP A 853 -4.62 17.43 27.06
C ASP A 853 -5.52 18.17 28.07
N ASP A 854 -6.73 17.66 28.34
CA ASP A 854 -7.71 18.23 29.28
C ASP A 854 -7.74 17.48 30.63
N HIS A 855 -7.20 16.27 30.69
CA HIS A 855 -7.27 15.41 31.88
C HIS A 855 -6.36 15.93 33.00
N PRO A 856 -6.87 16.21 34.22
CA PRO A 856 -6.16 16.99 35.25
C PRO A 856 -4.86 16.34 35.76
N ARG A 857 -4.65 15.04 35.53
CA ARG A 857 -3.42 14.31 35.90
C ARG A 857 -2.52 13.96 34.71
N LEU A 858 -3.01 14.05 33.47
CA LEU A 858 -2.21 13.72 32.27
C LEU A 858 -1.78 14.97 31.51
N ALA A 859 -2.62 16.02 31.49
CA ALA A 859 -2.36 17.28 30.81
C ALA A 859 -0.96 17.87 31.07
N PRO A 860 -0.39 17.85 32.30
CA PRO A 860 0.96 18.37 32.55
C PRO A 860 2.09 17.70 31.75
N PHE A 861 1.86 16.49 31.20
CA PHE A 861 2.86 15.72 30.46
C PHE A 861 2.64 15.78 28.94
N PHE A 862 1.41 16.13 28.51
CA PHE A 862 1.02 16.23 27.10
C PHE A 862 0.90 17.68 26.61
N SER A 863 0.72 18.68 27.48
CA SER A 863 0.49 20.08 27.10
C SER A 863 1.67 20.76 26.41
N GLU A 864 2.90 20.32 26.69
CA GLU A 864 4.13 20.77 26.02
C GLU A 864 4.47 19.93 24.76
N LEU A 865 3.64 18.95 24.42
CA LEU A 865 3.80 18.06 23.27
C LEU A 865 2.69 18.35 22.26
N PRO A 866 2.99 18.95 21.08
CA PRO A 866 1.96 19.36 20.14
C PRO A 866 1.09 18.18 19.70
N PRO A 867 -0.22 18.36 19.48
CA PRO A 867 -1.11 17.25 19.15
C PRO A 867 -1.00 16.77 17.69
N GLU A 868 -0.45 17.56 16.77
CA GLU A 868 -0.44 17.28 15.33
C GLU A 868 0.61 16.23 14.92
N TYR A 869 0.23 15.32 14.02
CA TYR A 869 1.11 14.25 13.52
C TYR A 869 2.43 14.75 12.92
N TRP A 870 2.41 15.86 12.17
CA TRP A 870 3.57 16.37 11.44
C TRP A 870 4.76 16.75 12.31
N HIS A 871 4.54 17.08 13.59
CA HIS A 871 5.64 17.39 14.52
C HIS A 871 6.53 16.17 14.79
N TYR A 872 5.98 14.95 14.73
CA TYR A 872 6.65 13.72 15.17
C TYR A 872 7.39 12.96 14.07
N VAL A 873 7.48 13.55 12.87
CA VAL A 873 8.25 13.03 11.74
C VAL A 873 9.70 12.71 12.13
N SER A 874 10.34 13.54 12.96
CA SER A 874 11.69 13.30 13.48
C SER A 874 11.72 13.39 15.02
N SER A 875 12.64 12.67 15.67
CA SER A 875 12.92 12.86 17.10
C SER A 875 13.77 14.11 17.38
N ARG A 876 14.36 14.69 16.33
CA ARG A 876 15.48 15.65 16.41
C ARG A 876 15.05 17.12 16.47
N ASP A 877 13.78 17.42 16.22
CA ASP A 877 13.28 18.78 16.01
C ASP A 877 11.93 19.08 16.72
N LEU A 878 11.72 18.44 17.87
CA LEU A 878 10.59 18.65 18.81
C LEU A 878 10.85 19.79 19.83
N GLY A 879 11.73 20.74 19.49
CA GLY A 879 12.16 21.82 20.39
C GLY A 879 13.14 21.36 21.49
N ALA A 880 13.76 22.32 22.18
CA ALA A 880 14.90 22.06 23.07
C ALA A 880 14.58 21.16 24.28
N ALA A 881 13.34 21.16 24.78
CA ALA A 881 12.94 20.36 25.93
C ALA A 881 12.63 18.90 25.58
N ASN A 882 12.10 18.64 24.38
CA ASN A 882 11.53 17.34 23.98
C ASN A 882 12.27 16.65 22.83
N SER A 883 13.23 17.29 22.18
CA SER A 883 14.09 16.63 21.18
C SER A 883 15.05 15.64 21.83
N TYR A 884 15.29 14.51 21.17
CA TYR A 884 16.14 13.43 21.66
C TYR A 884 16.84 12.69 20.52
N ARG A 885 17.82 11.87 20.89
CA ARG A 885 18.56 10.98 19.98
C ARG A 885 18.65 9.58 20.56
N TYR A 886 18.94 8.62 19.70
CA TYR A 886 19.36 7.29 20.10
C TYR A 886 20.88 7.16 20.01
N GLU A 887 21.45 6.44 20.97
CA GLU A 887 22.79 5.88 20.87
C GLU A 887 22.63 4.43 20.41
N ALA A 888 22.97 4.16 19.14
CA ALA A 888 22.89 2.83 18.56
C ALA A 888 23.94 1.92 19.19
N ASP A 889 23.51 0.73 19.61
CA ASP A 889 24.36 -0.34 20.15
C ASP A 889 24.31 -1.57 19.24
N SER A 890 25.26 -2.49 19.43
CA SER A 890 25.25 -3.85 18.90
C SER A 890 24.86 -3.91 17.41
N LEU A 891 23.66 -4.41 17.11
CA LEU A 891 23.19 -4.68 15.76
C LEU A 891 22.97 -3.41 14.93
N PHE A 892 22.32 -2.40 15.52
CA PHE A 892 22.06 -1.12 14.87
C PHE A 892 23.35 -0.34 14.59
N LYS A 893 24.33 -0.44 15.49
CA LYS A 893 25.64 0.18 15.32
C LYS A 893 26.38 -0.44 14.13
N LEU A 894 26.40 -1.77 14.04
CA LEU A 894 27.02 -2.46 12.90
C LEU A 894 26.34 -2.07 11.58
N LEU A 895 25.01 -1.95 11.51
CA LEU A 895 24.30 -1.48 10.31
C LEU A 895 24.66 -0.04 9.90
N GLN A 896 24.92 0.85 10.86
CA GLN A 896 25.39 2.21 10.59
C GLN A 896 26.86 2.23 10.13
N GLU A 897 27.76 1.53 10.82
CA GLU A 897 29.19 1.44 10.48
C GLU A 897 29.43 0.71 9.15
N ALA A 898 28.53 -0.19 8.78
CA ALA A 898 28.44 -0.89 7.50
C ALA A 898 28.06 0.01 6.31
N GLY A 899 27.64 1.26 6.54
CA GLY A 899 27.19 2.17 5.49
C GLY A 899 25.82 1.82 4.90
N LEU A 900 25.05 0.86 5.43
CA LEU A 900 23.72 0.52 4.90
C LEU A 900 22.71 1.69 4.99
N THR A 901 22.95 2.65 5.88
CA THR A 901 22.25 3.94 5.94
C THR A 901 22.72 4.97 4.90
N GLU A 902 23.77 4.67 4.12
CA GLU A 902 24.25 5.47 2.98
C GLU A 902 23.72 4.94 1.63
N TYR A 903 23.24 3.69 1.59
CA TYR A 903 22.67 3.02 0.38
C TYR A 903 21.13 2.97 0.41
N CYS A 904 20.50 4.09 0.74
CA CYS A 904 19.05 4.21 0.88
C CYS A 904 18.38 4.62 -0.45
N ASN A 905 17.15 4.15 -0.69
CA ASN A 905 16.37 4.47 -1.91
C ASN A 905 17.09 4.10 -3.23
N VAL A 906 17.90 3.03 -3.23
CA VAL A 906 18.63 2.59 -4.42
C VAL A 906 17.74 1.67 -5.27
N SER A 907 17.17 2.23 -6.35
CA SER A 907 16.28 1.52 -7.29
C SER A 907 17.00 1.11 -8.59
N GLY A 908 18.25 0.64 -8.49
CA GLY A 908 19.08 0.30 -9.65
C GLY A 908 20.29 -0.56 -9.26
N GLU A 909 21.09 -0.98 -10.26
CA GLU A 909 22.26 -1.85 -10.13
C GLU A 909 23.19 -1.41 -8.98
N VAL A 910 23.32 -2.27 -7.96
CA VAL A 910 24.32 -2.12 -6.88
C VAL A 910 25.55 -2.99 -7.20
N GLU A 911 25.96 -3.03 -8.47
CA GLU A 911 27.26 -3.58 -8.82
C GLU A 911 28.38 -2.57 -8.48
N ALA A 912 29.39 -3.06 -7.75
CA ALA A 912 30.68 -2.43 -7.49
C ALA A 912 30.84 -1.34 -6.40
N SER A 913 29.93 -1.17 -5.42
CA SER A 913 30.22 -0.26 -4.29
C SER A 913 29.80 -0.67 -2.87
N LEU A 914 28.95 -1.69 -2.69
CA LEU A 914 28.49 -2.11 -1.36
C LEU A 914 29.45 -3.16 -0.76
N GLU A 915 30.72 -2.77 -0.53
CA GLU A 915 31.72 -3.62 0.14
C GLU A 915 31.44 -3.76 1.65
N LEU A 916 30.38 -4.48 2.00
CA LEU A 916 30.16 -4.93 3.37
C LEU A 916 31.32 -5.83 3.81
N LYS A 917 31.97 -5.45 4.91
CA LYS A 917 33.11 -6.17 5.48
C LYS A 917 32.67 -6.87 6.75
N SER A 918 32.85 -8.18 6.77
CA SER A 918 32.69 -9.02 7.95
C SER A 918 33.56 -8.49 9.08
N VAL A 919 33.03 -8.46 10.30
CA VAL A 919 33.75 -8.00 11.50
C VAL A 919 34.39 -9.18 12.22
N GLU A 920 35.53 -8.96 12.88
CA GLU A 920 36.19 -10.00 13.67
C GLU A 920 35.34 -10.31 14.92
N PRO A 921 34.78 -11.53 15.06
CA PRO A 921 33.97 -11.86 16.22
C PRO A 921 34.86 -11.95 17.47
N PRO A 922 34.45 -11.35 18.61
CA PRO A 922 35.23 -11.43 19.85
C PRO A 922 35.40 -12.88 20.32
N SER A 923 36.52 -13.15 21.00
CA SER A 923 36.93 -14.51 21.38
C SER A 923 36.08 -15.13 22.51
N VAL A 924 35.25 -14.34 23.18
CA VAL A 924 34.33 -14.79 24.24
C VAL A 924 32.98 -15.11 23.61
N HIS A 925 32.38 -16.26 23.96
CA HIS A 925 31.06 -16.62 23.47
C HIS A 925 29.97 -15.92 24.29
N ASP A 926 29.60 -14.73 23.82
CA ASP A 926 28.65 -13.81 24.46
C ASP A 926 27.75 -13.10 23.42
N ARG A 927 27.00 -12.08 23.88
CA ARG A 927 26.13 -11.22 23.04
C ARG A 927 26.88 -10.60 21.86
N ALA A 928 28.10 -10.11 22.06
CA ALA A 928 28.84 -9.41 21.02
C ALA A 928 29.34 -10.40 19.95
N LYS A 929 29.73 -11.62 20.34
CA LYS A 929 30.07 -12.68 19.39
C LYS A 929 28.85 -13.11 18.56
N ALA A 930 27.71 -13.39 19.18
CA ALA A 930 26.49 -13.79 18.46
C ALA A 930 26.00 -12.73 17.46
N VAL A 931 26.04 -11.46 17.84
CA VAL A 931 25.71 -10.32 16.96
C VAL A 931 26.69 -10.21 15.79
N ALA A 932 28.00 -10.36 16.04
CA ALA A 932 29.02 -10.37 14.98
C ALA A 932 28.86 -11.56 14.02
N GLU A 933 28.54 -12.77 14.52
CA GLU A 933 28.33 -13.96 13.69
C GLU A 933 27.05 -13.84 12.83
N SER A 934 25.98 -13.26 13.38
CA SER A 934 24.74 -12.95 12.66
C SER A 934 24.95 -11.85 11.60
N PHE A 935 25.73 -10.81 11.90
CA PHE A 935 26.12 -9.80 10.92
C PHE A 935 26.96 -10.42 9.80
N ASN A 936 27.97 -11.23 10.14
CA ASN A 936 28.83 -11.88 9.17
C ASN A 936 28.06 -12.87 8.28
N LEU A 937 27.06 -13.57 8.82
CA LEU A 937 26.14 -14.38 8.01
C LEU A 937 25.39 -13.51 7.01
N PHE A 938 24.83 -12.38 7.45
CA PHE A 938 24.15 -11.45 6.56
C PHE A 938 25.08 -10.85 5.50
N VAL A 939 26.33 -10.51 5.84
CA VAL A 939 27.33 -10.05 4.87
C VAL A 939 27.67 -11.14 3.85
N ASP A 940 27.92 -12.37 4.29
CA ASP A 940 28.25 -13.49 3.40
C ASP A 940 27.07 -13.86 2.50
N LEU A 941 25.84 -13.86 3.02
CA LEU A 941 24.62 -14.07 2.24
C LEU A 941 24.41 -12.92 1.26
N LEU A 942 24.45 -11.65 1.71
CA LEU A 942 24.18 -10.51 0.86
C LEU A 942 25.22 -10.39 -0.26
N ASN A 943 26.51 -10.61 0.03
CA ASN A 943 27.55 -10.65 -1.00
C ASN A 943 27.35 -11.82 -1.97
N SER A 944 26.89 -12.99 -1.50
CA SER A 944 26.58 -14.14 -2.35
C SER A 944 25.35 -13.89 -3.23
N THR A 945 24.31 -13.27 -2.69
CA THR A 945 23.09 -12.94 -3.43
C THR A 945 23.30 -11.75 -4.35
N LEU A 946 24.00 -10.68 -3.98
CA LEU A 946 24.28 -9.53 -4.86
C LEU A 946 25.12 -9.93 -6.09
N ALA A 947 25.79 -11.08 -6.08
CA ALA A 947 26.51 -11.64 -7.23
C ALA A 947 25.61 -12.48 -8.18
N SER A 948 24.35 -12.74 -7.82
CA SER A 948 23.38 -13.54 -8.60
C SER A 948 21.99 -12.90 -8.73
N GLU A 949 21.69 -11.96 -7.85
CA GLU A 949 20.48 -11.17 -7.72
C GLU A 949 20.78 -9.74 -8.15
N THR A 950 19.72 -8.96 -8.12
CA THR A 950 19.36 -8.20 -9.31
C THR A 950 19.10 -6.74 -8.94
N SER A 951 18.45 -6.56 -7.80
CA SER A 951 18.46 -5.36 -6.98
C SER A 951 18.88 -5.73 -5.56
N LEU A 952 19.23 -4.71 -4.76
CA LEU A 952 19.38 -4.88 -3.31
C LEU A 952 18.09 -5.44 -2.66
N GLY A 953 16.91 -5.14 -3.22
CA GLY A 953 15.63 -5.67 -2.76
C GLY A 953 15.49 -7.19 -2.97
N ASP A 954 15.89 -7.70 -4.13
CA ASP A 954 15.85 -9.14 -4.41
C ASP A 954 16.86 -9.89 -3.54
N ALA A 955 18.07 -9.34 -3.39
CA ALA A 955 19.12 -9.90 -2.54
C ALA A 955 18.68 -9.97 -1.06
N LEU A 956 18.01 -8.93 -0.57
CA LEU A 956 17.46 -8.90 0.79
C LEU A 956 16.25 -9.84 0.95
N GLU A 957 15.35 -9.93 -0.03
CA GLU A 957 14.25 -10.91 0.01
C GLU A 957 14.79 -12.35 0.01
N GLN A 958 15.79 -12.68 -0.81
CA GLN A 958 16.46 -13.99 -0.74
C GLN A 958 17.05 -14.21 0.67
N GLY A 959 17.66 -13.18 1.27
CA GLY A 959 18.10 -13.18 2.66
C GLY A 959 16.99 -13.59 3.65
N GLU A 960 15.83 -12.94 3.58
CA GLU A 960 14.64 -13.25 4.39
C GLU A 960 14.11 -14.67 4.15
N LEU A 961 14.00 -15.10 2.89
CA LEU A 961 13.51 -16.44 2.55
C LEU A 961 14.42 -17.52 3.15
N MET A 962 15.74 -17.33 3.05
CA MET A 962 16.73 -18.24 3.66
C MET A 962 16.67 -18.20 5.19
N GLU A 963 16.51 -17.01 5.81
CA GLU A 963 16.35 -16.85 7.27
C GLU A 963 15.14 -17.65 7.77
N CYS A 964 13.98 -17.39 7.18
CA CYS A 964 12.72 -17.98 7.58
C CYS A 964 12.65 -19.49 7.29
N MET A 965 13.21 -19.97 6.17
CA MET A 965 13.27 -21.40 5.88
C MET A 965 14.24 -22.15 6.79
N TRP A 966 15.40 -21.56 7.15
CA TRP A 966 16.28 -22.15 8.16
C TRP A 966 15.59 -22.23 9.53
N HIS A 967 14.98 -21.12 9.95
CA HIS A 967 14.24 -21.05 11.21
C HIS A 967 13.08 -22.06 11.24
N GLY A 968 12.30 -22.17 10.17
CA GLY A 968 11.22 -23.16 10.04
C GLY A 968 11.70 -24.60 10.16
N LYS A 969 12.86 -24.92 9.59
CA LYS A 969 13.45 -26.27 9.59
C LYS A 969 14.04 -26.68 10.95
N GLU A 970 14.82 -25.80 11.59
CA GLU A 970 15.56 -26.11 12.81
C GLU A 970 14.79 -25.73 14.10
N LEU A 971 14.01 -24.63 14.04
CA LEU A 971 13.35 -24.01 15.18
C LEU A 971 11.81 -23.94 15.06
N GLY A 972 11.23 -24.25 13.90
CA GLY A 972 9.82 -24.00 13.59
C GLY A 972 9.52 -22.51 13.38
N VAL A 973 8.36 -22.18 12.80
CA VAL A 973 7.85 -20.80 12.70
C VAL A 973 6.50 -20.67 13.40
N GLU A 974 6.42 -19.72 14.33
CA GLU A 974 5.21 -19.36 15.04
C GLU A 974 4.30 -18.42 14.25
N ASP A 975 2.98 -18.57 14.45
CA ASP A 975 1.96 -17.64 13.96
C ASP A 975 1.17 -17.04 15.13
N LEU A 976 0.35 -16.02 14.83
CA LEU A 976 -0.42 -15.27 15.81
C LEU A 976 -1.44 -16.18 16.52
N SER A 977 -1.35 -16.21 17.85
CA SER A 977 -2.15 -17.06 18.71
C SER A 977 -3.65 -16.74 18.59
N PRO A 978 -4.55 -17.74 18.72
CA PRO A 978 -5.99 -17.50 18.72
C PRO A 978 -6.45 -16.57 19.85
N SER A 979 -5.71 -16.50 20.98
CA SER A 979 -5.95 -15.53 22.05
C SER A 979 -5.65 -14.11 21.57
N TYR A 980 -4.46 -13.84 21.03
CA TYR A 980 -4.08 -12.51 20.56
C TYR A 980 -5.00 -12.01 19.44
N ARG A 981 -5.29 -12.88 18.45
CA ARG A 981 -6.22 -12.56 17.35
C ARG A 981 -7.61 -12.13 17.84
N ARG A 982 -8.13 -12.73 18.91
CA ARG A 982 -9.42 -12.35 19.53
C ARG A 982 -9.30 -11.11 20.41
N ASN A 983 -8.29 -11.07 21.28
CA ASN A 983 -8.14 -10.04 22.31
C ASN A 983 -7.93 -8.65 21.71
N VAL A 984 -7.32 -8.55 20.53
CA VAL A 984 -7.17 -7.28 19.79
C VAL A 984 -7.64 -7.39 18.35
N ASP A 985 -8.75 -8.08 18.10
CA ASP A 985 -9.50 -8.08 16.82
C ASP A 985 -8.61 -8.10 15.54
N LEU A 986 -7.66 -9.04 15.43
CA LEU A 986 -6.78 -9.15 14.25
C LEU A 986 -7.42 -10.00 13.14
N PRO A 987 -7.20 -9.67 11.85
CA PRO A 987 -7.67 -10.48 10.73
C PRO A 987 -7.15 -11.93 10.78
N SER A 988 -7.90 -12.87 10.23
CA SER A 988 -7.51 -14.30 10.20
C SER A 988 -6.41 -14.61 9.18
N ASP A 989 -6.27 -13.76 8.16
CA ASP A 989 -5.31 -13.78 7.06
C ASP A 989 -4.04 -12.96 7.33
N LEU A 990 -3.97 -12.27 8.48
CA LEU A 990 -2.72 -11.68 8.95
C LEU A 990 -1.85 -12.79 9.57
N HIS A 991 -0.56 -12.84 9.22
CA HIS A 991 0.40 -13.83 9.73
C HIS A 991 1.75 -13.17 10.02
N THR A 992 2.60 -13.82 10.82
CA THR A 992 3.99 -13.37 11.06
C THR A 992 4.84 -13.46 9.78
N LEU A 993 5.90 -12.66 9.69
CA LEU A 993 6.77 -12.59 8.51
C LEU A 993 7.26 -13.97 8.07
N CYS A 994 7.91 -14.73 8.96
CA CYS A 994 8.46 -16.02 8.57
C CYS A 994 7.42 -17.13 8.38
N HIS A 995 6.23 -17.05 9.00
CA HIS A 995 5.13 -17.95 8.65
C HIS A 995 4.73 -17.77 7.18
N GLN A 996 4.57 -16.52 6.74
CA GLN A 996 4.28 -16.20 5.33
C GLN A 996 5.42 -16.60 4.39
N ARG A 997 6.68 -16.35 4.75
CA ARG A 997 7.83 -16.71 3.90
C ARG A 997 8.00 -18.22 3.75
N VAL A 998 7.81 -19.00 4.81
CA VAL A 998 7.85 -20.47 4.75
C VAL A 998 6.72 -21.01 3.88
N GLU A 999 5.47 -20.57 4.10
CA GLU A 999 4.34 -20.97 3.26
C GLU A 999 4.58 -20.61 1.78
N GLN A 1000 5.09 -19.41 1.49
CA GLN A 1000 5.43 -18.98 0.14
C GLN A 1000 6.45 -19.90 -0.55
N VAL A 1001 7.44 -20.43 0.17
CA VAL A 1001 8.44 -21.35 -0.40
C VAL A 1001 7.88 -22.78 -0.52
N GLU A 1002 7.22 -23.29 0.52
CA GLU A 1002 6.66 -24.66 0.51
C GLU A 1002 5.56 -24.86 -0.54
N THR A 1003 4.77 -23.81 -0.82
CA THR A 1003 3.74 -23.82 -1.88
C THR A 1003 4.28 -23.48 -3.27
N GLY A 1004 5.56 -23.09 -3.38
CA GLY A 1004 6.19 -22.69 -4.65
C GLY A 1004 5.77 -21.30 -5.17
N MET A 1005 5.22 -20.43 -4.33
CA MET A 1005 4.96 -19.01 -4.66
C MET A 1005 6.25 -18.17 -4.72
N LYS A 1006 7.28 -18.58 -3.95
CA LYS A 1006 8.64 -18.03 -3.93
C LYS A 1006 9.66 -19.17 -4.05
N THR A 1007 10.85 -18.87 -4.56
CA THR A 1007 11.95 -19.82 -4.70
C THR A 1007 13.23 -19.22 -4.12
N ILE A 1008 13.99 -20.00 -3.38
CA ILE A 1008 15.37 -19.63 -2.99
C ILE A 1008 16.29 -19.97 -4.15
N HIS A 1009 16.94 -18.97 -4.76
CA HIS A 1009 17.77 -19.14 -5.94
C HIS A 1009 19.21 -19.61 -5.61
N PHE A 1010 19.69 -19.35 -4.39
CA PHE A 1010 21.07 -19.62 -4.00
C PHE A 1010 21.31 -21.08 -3.58
N SER A 1011 22.00 -21.87 -4.40
CA SER A 1011 22.32 -23.27 -4.07
C SER A 1011 23.32 -23.37 -2.92
N GLY A 1012 23.03 -24.20 -1.91
CA GLY A 1012 23.93 -24.41 -0.76
C GLY A 1012 23.75 -23.39 0.38
N TRP A 1013 22.73 -22.53 0.32
CA TRP A 1013 22.35 -21.61 1.39
C TRP A 1013 22.29 -22.26 2.78
N GLU A 1014 21.72 -23.47 2.88
CA GLU A 1014 21.64 -24.24 4.12
C GLU A 1014 23.02 -24.47 4.75
N ASN A 1015 24.06 -24.70 3.95
CA ASN A 1015 25.43 -24.90 4.43
C ASN A 1015 26.07 -23.58 4.89
N THR A 1016 25.69 -22.44 4.31
CA THR A 1016 26.13 -21.12 4.78
C THR A 1016 25.47 -20.79 6.11
N TYR A 1017 24.14 -20.96 6.23
CA TYR A 1017 23.45 -20.84 7.52
C TYR A 1017 24.05 -21.77 8.57
N THR A 1018 24.19 -23.06 8.28
CA THR A 1018 24.73 -24.06 9.22
C THR A 1018 26.20 -23.80 9.59
N ARG A 1019 26.97 -23.06 8.79
CA ARG A 1019 28.36 -22.69 9.11
C ARG A 1019 28.44 -21.54 10.13
N HIS A 1020 27.56 -20.54 10.03
CA HIS A 1020 27.57 -19.36 10.91
C HIS A 1020 26.69 -19.57 12.15
N MET A 1021 25.55 -20.24 11.97
CA MET A 1021 24.62 -20.67 13.01
C MET A 1021 24.87 -22.14 13.37
N ALA A 1022 26.14 -22.55 13.38
CA ALA A 1022 26.56 -23.86 13.84
C ALA A 1022 26.24 -23.97 15.33
N MET A 1023 25.05 -24.48 15.66
CA MET A 1023 24.73 -24.87 17.02
C MET A 1023 25.79 -25.89 17.45
N GLU A 1024 26.72 -25.49 18.33
CA GLU A 1024 27.59 -26.44 19.00
C GLU A 1024 26.66 -27.44 19.70
N THR A 1025 26.59 -28.66 19.18
CA THR A 1025 25.76 -29.69 19.79
C THR A 1025 26.25 -29.87 21.22
N VAL A 1026 25.39 -29.53 22.18
CA VAL A 1026 25.64 -29.71 23.62
C VAL A 1026 25.51 -31.20 23.95
N GLU A 1027 26.41 -31.99 23.36
CA GLU A 1027 26.63 -33.43 23.54
C GLU A 1027 27.38 -33.70 24.87
N SER A 1028 27.12 -32.88 25.90
CA SER A 1028 27.79 -32.93 27.21
C SER A 1028 26.86 -33.14 28.40
N THR A 1029 25.54 -32.96 28.26
CA THR A 1029 24.56 -33.16 29.35
C THR A 1029 23.56 -34.30 29.15
N ARG A 1030 23.58 -35.03 28.03
CA ARG A 1030 22.93 -36.35 27.91
C ARG A 1030 23.82 -37.51 28.40
N ARG A 1031 24.16 -37.50 29.69
CA ARG A 1031 24.50 -38.73 30.41
C ARG A 1031 23.71 -38.86 31.70
N THR A 1032 23.25 -40.09 31.94
CA THR A 1032 22.61 -40.57 33.18
C THR A 1032 21.32 -39.88 33.64
N HIS A 1033 20.21 -40.20 32.97
CA HIS A 1033 19.02 -40.71 33.68
C HIS A 1033 18.52 -41.98 32.99
N VAL A 1034 19.24 -43.08 33.25
CA VAL A 1034 18.70 -44.43 33.03
C VAL A 1034 17.70 -44.73 34.13
N SER A 1035 16.62 -45.43 33.79
CA SER A 1035 15.51 -45.77 34.68
C SER A 1035 15.94 -46.45 35.99
N CYS A 1036 15.34 -46.04 37.10
CA CYS A 1036 15.13 -46.87 38.29
C CYS A 1036 13.68 -46.69 38.74
N ALA A 1037 12.81 -47.58 38.26
CA ALA A 1037 11.42 -47.71 38.67
C ALA A 1037 11.01 -49.20 38.63
N GLU A 1038 11.80 -50.03 39.30
CA GLU A 1038 11.34 -51.30 39.88
C GLU A 1038 11.85 -51.38 41.32
N THR A 1039 10.98 -51.86 42.22
CA THR A 1039 11.06 -51.87 43.70
C THR A 1039 10.97 -50.52 44.42
#